data_AF-A0A8A4TM90-F1
#
_entry.id   AF-A0A8A4TM90-F1
#
_cell.length_a   1.000
_cell.length_b   1.000
_cell.length_c   1.000
_cell.angle_alpha   90.00
_cell.angle_beta   90.00
_cell.angle_gamma   90.00
#
_symmetry.space_group_name_H-M   'P 1'
#
loop_
_entity.id
_entity.type
_entity.pdbx_description
1 polymer ?
#
loop_
_entity_poly.entity_id
_entity_poly.type
_entity_poly.pdbx_seq_one_letter_code
_entity_poly.pdbx_strand_id
1 'polypeptide(L)'
;MYIWMIAMFFGISGKGACPVANIDWPLSTTILQMVACVATTEEVAPAIREIDLHTTNPGETYSATPVLERGGDVHWTIAYGPDDLQINPLTGQVTWQIPVDLPSESYYVGVRATNGLGSAIEYWIVKVGGGNLLWVGPDETHQTLAEAFNHMESGDTLVIRDGVYPVSLTAHKSYENAIVRGSQPPPGSADAWTTVIAENPTGVHLDASDYGFGVQEKTIHLVGTFRHPDFPNTNPSGVRSIDYMAIKGLVAGNTGQDGYAPITVWYGQHLKFELCGAYDAAATNTCTDNTNWGRCNGATAYFLRSQNLLVESCFAWGHGRYYFQLRNCSDSIIRRTVVRLDEYRGHQPRGGIIGYSCRRVSFQNNIIVDGDSSEFWTFYENHANLYGFPATDDQRYPEDLTLQRCLAVNSETGFSSQDAQSDGILTVEDVVGYDLTLNTSPETGRLTPLIHSVGRTHVRNASFGHIRTEDNLPLARAFVYTRDEVEVDRSIFYRMGWDGTQLNDQGPLIWAGPGDSNAIDDSAVFDYAHGSIEGNGGGNEQVGTIHDMDPTQNGWRYLPRIESGSTLDQAGNSGSRVGAAIETFLGKSGSLYTDPSSQEETHRPAWPVPAQELFSNYMGAYSYTGPTRTQGIQTLSGSRGYCAEDTDLTHYIWEYMGDLAPPMPVSGHVENGVMTLLWDPGPARHRDRVQNFRVYLVNEAPQLLATLSADTFRFELRDYPAGSYRFQVTAVDEGGKETEAIYTVTLDL
;
A
#
# COMPACT_ATOMS: atom_id res chain seq x y z
N MET A 1 32.02 -30.87 -61.53
CA MET A 1 33.19 -31.57 -60.97
C MET A 1 33.69 -30.68 -59.84
N TYR A 2 33.34 -30.77 -58.55
CA TYR A 2 32.83 -31.78 -57.59
C TYR A 2 31.69 -31.10 -56.76
N ILE A 3 30.44 -31.59 -56.62
CA ILE A 3 29.84 -32.59 -55.67
C ILE A 3 30.29 -32.35 -54.21
N TRP A 4 29.45 -31.94 -53.23
CA TRP A 4 28.30 -32.59 -52.54
C TRP A 4 27.33 -31.50 -51.99
N MET A 5 26.00 -31.50 -52.16
CA MET A 5 24.90 -32.33 -51.59
C MET A 5 24.80 -32.40 -50.06
N ILE A 6 23.81 -31.68 -49.48
CA ILE A 6 22.72 -32.20 -48.61
C ILE A 6 21.64 -31.12 -48.53
N ALA A 7 20.42 -31.49 -48.93
CA ALA A 7 19.19 -30.78 -48.64
C ALA A 7 18.48 -31.54 -47.51
N MET A 8 18.00 -30.83 -46.49
CA MET A 8 16.99 -31.34 -45.57
C MET A 8 15.90 -30.29 -45.40
N PHE A 9 14.69 -30.76 -45.63
CA PHE A 9 13.40 -30.10 -45.44
C PHE A 9 13.20 -29.64 -44.00
N PHE A 10 12.76 -28.40 -43.80
CA PHE A 10 11.67 -28.09 -42.88
C PHE A 10 10.84 -26.96 -43.50
N GLY A 11 9.58 -27.28 -43.80
CA GLY A 11 8.57 -26.27 -44.13
C GLY A 11 8.07 -25.65 -42.83
N ILE A 12 8.12 -24.34 -42.74
CA ILE A 12 7.36 -23.57 -41.75
C ILE A 12 6.64 -22.45 -42.50
N SER A 13 5.33 -22.60 -42.58
CA SER A 13 4.39 -21.54 -42.91
C SER A 13 4.18 -20.67 -41.68
N GLY A 14 4.46 -19.37 -41.76
CA GLY A 14 4.16 -18.43 -40.69
C GLY A 14 4.15 -17.00 -41.22
N LYS A 15 2.97 -16.40 -41.26
CA LYS A 15 2.75 -14.99 -41.61
C LYS A 15 3.01 -14.14 -40.37
N GLY A 16 3.85 -13.12 -40.50
CA GLY A 16 4.01 -12.03 -39.54
C GLY A 16 4.78 -10.92 -40.23
N ALA A 17 4.08 -9.89 -40.70
CA ALA A 17 4.68 -8.72 -41.33
C ALA A 17 4.57 -7.54 -40.36
N CYS A 18 5.68 -6.88 -40.05
CA CYS A 18 5.68 -5.56 -39.44
C CYS A 18 4.97 -4.56 -40.38
N PRO A 19 4.09 -3.69 -39.88
CA PRO A 19 3.61 -2.56 -40.67
C PRO A 19 4.68 -1.46 -40.67
N VAL A 20 5.37 -1.30 -41.80
CA VAL A 20 6.12 -0.06 -42.09
C VAL A 20 5.13 0.90 -42.74
N ALA A 21 4.91 2.07 -42.14
CA ALA A 21 4.16 3.15 -42.78
C ALA A 21 4.98 3.67 -43.98
N ASN A 22 4.47 3.45 -45.19
CA ASN A 22 5.07 3.97 -46.42
C ASN A 22 4.80 5.47 -46.57
N ILE A 23 5.85 6.27 -46.63
CA ILE A 23 5.82 7.63 -47.17
C ILE A 23 6.40 7.55 -48.59
N ASP A 24 5.57 7.80 -49.60
CA ASP A 24 5.95 7.78 -51.03
C ASP A 24 6.71 9.05 -51.43
N TRP A 25 7.94 8.90 -51.97
CA TRP A 25 8.52 9.78 -53.01
C TRP A 25 9.49 8.99 -53.92
N PRO A 26 9.66 9.37 -55.20
CA PRO A 26 10.17 8.47 -56.24
C PRO A 26 11.70 8.54 -56.50
N LEU A 27 12.26 7.33 -56.74
CA LEU A 27 13.42 6.96 -57.59
C LEU A 27 14.86 7.34 -57.13
N SER A 28 15.66 6.36 -56.70
CA SER A 28 16.45 5.46 -57.60
C SER A 28 17.38 4.50 -56.83
N THR A 29 17.21 3.19 -57.10
CA THR A 29 18.11 2.03 -57.03
C THR A 29 19.43 2.07 -56.22
N THR A 30 19.57 1.16 -55.23
CA THR A 30 20.37 -0.09 -55.31
C THR A 30 20.01 -0.99 -54.11
N ILE A 31 19.38 -2.14 -54.35
CA ILE A 31 19.01 -3.12 -53.31
C ILE A 31 20.21 -4.05 -53.08
N LEU A 32 20.88 -3.90 -51.95
CA LEU A 32 21.79 -4.90 -51.40
C LEU A 32 20.99 -5.78 -50.43
N GLN A 33 20.54 -6.96 -50.87
CA GLN A 33 19.94 -7.94 -49.96
C GLN A 33 21.06 -8.57 -49.12
N MET A 34 21.32 -8.00 -47.94
CA MET A 34 21.93 -8.76 -46.85
C MET A 34 20.82 -9.63 -46.24
N VAL A 35 20.91 -10.94 -46.45
CA VAL A 35 20.14 -11.90 -45.64
C VAL A 35 20.78 -11.90 -44.26
N ALA A 36 20.29 -11.02 -43.37
CA ALA A 36 20.49 -11.20 -41.95
C ALA A 36 19.71 -12.45 -41.55
N CYS A 37 20.43 -13.49 -41.10
CA CYS A 37 19.82 -14.59 -40.38
C CYS A 37 19.31 -14.00 -39.06
N VAL A 38 18.08 -13.50 -39.04
CA VAL A 38 17.39 -13.16 -37.80
C VAL A 38 17.14 -14.49 -37.11
N ALA A 39 17.94 -14.78 -36.08
CA ALA A 39 17.48 -15.67 -35.05
C ALA A 39 16.21 -15.02 -34.51
N THR A 40 15.03 -15.52 -34.88
CA THR A 40 13.81 -15.24 -34.14
C THR A 40 14.05 -15.87 -32.77
N THR A 41 14.63 -15.10 -31.84
CA THR A 41 14.52 -15.43 -30.43
C THR A 41 13.04 -15.55 -30.18
N GLU A 42 12.59 -16.74 -29.81
CA GLU A 42 11.24 -16.96 -29.31
C GLU A 42 10.98 -15.84 -28.30
N GLU A 43 10.01 -14.98 -28.60
CA GLU A 43 9.66 -13.89 -27.71
C GLU A 43 9.11 -14.56 -26.45
N VAL A 44 9.71 -14.25 -25.32
CA VAL A 44 9.47 -14.91 -24.03
C VAL A 44 9.39 -13.87 -22.94
N ALA A 45 8.66 -14.18 -21.88
CA ALA A 45 8.62 -13.35 -20.69
C ALA A 45 10.05 -13.13 -20.15
N PRO A 46 10.35 -11.90 -19.67
CA PRO A 46 11.68 -11.55 -19.21
C PRO A 46 12.07 -12.37 -17.97
N ALA A 47 13.38 -12.53 -17.79
CA ALA A 47 13.98 -13.04 -16.57
C ALA A 47 15.22 -12.20 -16.29
N ILE A 48 15.33 -11.68 -15.07
CA ILE A 48 16.45 -10.86 -14.63
C ILE A 48 17.41 -11.78 -13.88
N ARG A 49 18.71 -11.57 -14.08
CA ARG A 49 19.75 -12.29 -13.33
C ARG A 49 19.77 -11.79 -11.90
N GLU A 50 19.94 -12.72 -10.96
CA GLU A 50 20.16 -12.40 -9.55
C GLU A 50 21.27 -11.35 -9.38
N ILE A 51 21.03 -10.36 -8.51
CA ILE A 51 21.96 -9.27 -8.22
C ILE A 51 22.45 -9.40 -6.78
N ASP A 52 23.77 -9.55 -6.61
CA ASP A 52 24.39 -9.62 -5.29
C ASP A 52 24.20 -8.31 -4.48
N LEU A 53 24.34 -8.41 -3.15
CA LEU A 53 24.37 -7.24 -2.27
C LEU A 53 25.49 -6.27 -2.66
N HIS A 54 25.16 -4.99 -2.72
CA HIS A 54 26.12 -3.91 -2.99
C HIS A 54 26.39 -3.08 -1.72
N THR A 55 27.53 -2.40 -1.68
CA THR A 55 27.89 -1.45 -0.61
C THR A 55 28.36 -0.13 -1.22
N THR A 56 28.04 0.99 -0.57
CA THR A 56 28.38 2.37 -0.97
C THR A 56 28.38 3.28 0.26
N ASN A 57 28.79 4.54 0.12
CA ASN A 57 28.88 5.50 1.24
C ASN A 57 27.92 6.70 1.06
N PRO A 58 27.53 7.35 2.17
CA PRO A 58 26.83 8.63 2.12
C PRO A 58 27.56 9.66 1.23
N GLY A 59 26.80 10.40 0.42
CA GLY A 59 27.33 11.39 -0.53
C GLY A 59 27.81 10.84 -1.87
N GLU A 60 27.95 9.52 -2.04
CA GLU A 60 28.28 8.91 -3.33
C GLU A 60 27.05 8.81 -4.25
N THR A 61 27.31 8.69 -5.56
CA THR A 61 26.30 8.27 -6.52
C THR A 61 26.39 6.76 -6.70
N TYR A 62 25.39 6.03 -6.21
CA TYR A 62 25.25 4.61 -6.48
C TYR A 62 24.75 4.38 -7.92
N SER A 63 25.29 3.38 -8.61
CA SER A 63 24.79 2.93 -9.90
C SER A 63 24.94 1.42 -10.09
N ALA A 64 23.93 0.79 -10.68
CA ALA A 64 23.93 -0.61 -11.08
C ALA A 64 23.13 -0.79 -12.38
N THR A 65 23.44 -1.83 -13.15
CA THR A 65 22.67 -2.17 -14.36
C THR A 65 22.32 -3.65 -14.31
N PRO A 66 21.04 -4.00 -14.13
CA PRO A 66 20.56 -5.37 -14.16
C PRO A 66 20.88 -6.05 -15.50
N VAL A 67 20.99 -7.37 -15.47
CA VAL A 67 21.24 -8.17 -16.68
C VAL A 67 20.00 -9.02 -16.96
N LEU A 68 19.46 -8.92 -18.18
CA LEU A 68 18.45 -9.89 -18.64
C LEU A 68 19.13 -11.23 -18.92
N GLU A 69 18.65 -12.28 -18.26
CA GLU A 69 18.99 -13.65 -18.63
C GLU A 69 18.23 -14.10 -19.86
N ARG A 70 16.98 -13.63 -19.97
CA ARG A 70 16.06 -13.96 -21.05
C ARG A 70 15.05 -12.83 -21.25
N GLY A 71 14.48 -12.76 -22.45
CA GLY A 71 13.58 -11.69 -22.88
C GLY A 71 14.33 -10.59 -23.62
N GLY A 72 13.59 -9.70 -24.27
CA GLY A 72 14.09 -8.54 -25.00
C GLY A 72 12.99 -7.50 -25.15
N ASP A 73 13.37 -6.30 -25.59
CA ASP A 73 12.47 -5.15 -25.74
C ASP A 73 11.60 -4.90 -24.50
N VAL A 74 12.27 -4.77 -23.35
CA VAL A 74 11.59 -4.61 -22.06
C VAL A 74 11.52 -3.14 -21.67
N HIS A 75 10.44 -2.79 -20.97
CA HIS A 75 10.32 -1.57 -20.21
C HIS A 75 10.85 -1.80 -18.79
N TRP A 76 11.85 -1.01 -18.38
CA TRP A 76 12.41 -1.07 -17.04
C TRP A 76 11.79 -0.03 -16.11
N THR A 77 11.33 -0.49 -14.95
CA THR A 77 10.70 0.36 -13.93
C THR A 77 11.21 0.04 -12.53
N ILE A 78 11.03 0.97 -11.59
CA ILE A 78 11.34 0.73 -10.18
C ILE A 78 10.18 -0.03 -9.56
N ALA A 79 10.45 -1.21 -9.02
CA ALA A 79 9.47 -2.01 -8.27
C ALA A 79 9.40 -1.59 -6.80
N TYR A 80 10.54 -1.21 -6.21
CA TYR A 80 10.65 -0.73 -4.83
C TYR A 80 11.98 -0.03 -4.57
N GLY A 81 12.03 0.85 -3.56
CA GLY A 81 13.25 1.38 -2.97
C GLY A 81 13.11 2.85 -2.57
N PRO A 82 14.22 3.52 -2.19
CA PRO A 82 14.19 4.93 -1.84
C PRO A 82 13.57 5.82 -2.94
N ASP A 83 12.82 6.85 -2.53
CA ASP A 83 12.12 7.76 -3.45
C ASP A 83 13.06 8.51 -4.43
N ASP A 84 14.33 8.68 -4.05
CA ASP A 84 15.35 9.34 -4.89
C ASP A 84 15.93 8.42 -5.98
N LEU A 85 15.52 7.15 -6.05
CA LEU A 85 15.94 6.23 -7.10
C LEU A 85 15.43 6.70 -8.47
N GLN A 86 16.33 6.60 -9.43
CA GLN A 86 16.04 6.78 -10.85
C GLN A 86 16.44 5.52 -11.61
N ILE A 87 15.71 5.24 -12.69
CA ILE A 87 16.00 4.13 -13.59
C ILE A 87 15.93 4.61 -15.04
N ASN A 88 16.88 4.16 -15.87
CA ASN A 88 16.76 4.30 -17.30
C ASN A 88 15.76 3.26 -17.83
N PRO A 89 14.63 3.66 -18.44
CA PRO A 89 13.58 2.72 -18.81
C PRO A 89 13.93 1.81 -19.99
N LEU A 90 15.01 2.08 -20.72
CA LEU A 90 15.51 1.23 -21.82
C LEU A 90 16.58 0.25 -21.37
N THR A 91 17.50 0.69 -20.51
CA THR A 91 18.69 -0.11 -20.13
C THR A 91 18.57 -0.78 -18.77
N GLY A 92 17.63 -0.33 -17.94
CA GLY A 92 17.51 -0.76 -16.55
C GLY A 92 18.57 -0.16 -15.62
N GLN A 93 19.45 0.72 -16.11
CA GLN A 93 20.45 1.36 -15.27
C GLN A 93 19.78 2.13 -14.14
N VAL A 94 20.04 1.70 -12.90
CA VAL A 94 19.60 2.36 -11.68
C VAL A 94 20.67 3.34 -11.23
N THR A 95 20.26 4.51 -10.78
CA THR A 95 21.11 5.50 -10.13
C THR A 95 20.43 6.06 -8.89
N TRP A 96 21.23 6.30 -7.84
CA TRP A 96 20.76 6.93 -6.61
C TRP A 96 21.84 7.88 -6.08
N GLN A 97 21.49 9.17 -5.98
CA GLN A 97 22.35 10.13 -5.28
C GLN A 97 22.10 10.01 -3.78
N ILE A 98 23.08 9.47 -3.06
CA ILE A 98 22.94 9.21 -1.64
C ILE A 98 23.13 10.52 -0.88
N PRO A 99 22.19 10.94 -0.01
CA PRO A 99 22.37 12.12 0.82
C PRO A 99 23.62 12.01 1.70
N VAL A 100 24.33 13.12 1.88
CA VAL A 100 25.58 13.16 2.68
C VAL A 100 25.32 12.90 4.16
N ASP A 101 24.12 13.19 4.62
CA ASP A 101 23.61 13.07 5.97
C ASP A 101 22.74 11.82 6.18
N LEU A 102 22.63 10.94 5.18
CA LEU A 102 21.95 9.66 5.35
C LEU A 102 22.75 8.80 6.34
N PRO A 103 22.16 8.36 7.46
CA PRO A 103 22.85 7.49 8.40
C PRO A 103 23.18 6.13 7.77
N SER A 104 24.16 5.44 8.34
CA SER A 104 24.50 4.09 7.87
C SER A 104 23.31 3.16 8.11
N GLU A 105 22.85 2.50 7.05
CA GLU A 105 21.66 1.64 7.02
C GLU A 105 21.69 0.78 5.74
N SER A 106 20.87 -0.28 5.67
CA SER A 106 20.68 -1.06 4.45
C SER A 106 19.28 -0.90 3.86
N TYR A 107 19.21 -0.86 2.52
CA TYR A 107 17.98 -0.59 1.76
C TYR A 107 17.76 -1.66 0.70
N TYR A 108 16.50 -1.99 0.43
CA TYR A 108 16.15 -2.74 -0.76
C TYR A 108 16.10 -1.82 -1.97
N VAL A 109 16.60 -2.32 -3.10
CA VAL A 109 16.35 -1.76 -4.43
C VAL A 109 15.70 -2.87 -5.25
N GLY A 110 14.57 -2.55 -5.88
CA GLY A 110 13.81 -3.47 -6.72
C GLY A 110 13.57 -2.91 -8.10
N VAL A 111 13.82 -3.70 -9.13
CA VAL A 111 13.59 -3.34 -10.54
C VAL A 111 12.66 -4.34 -11.20
N ARG A 112 11.85 -3.87 -12.14
CA ARG A 112 11.01 -4.69 -12.98
C ARG A 112 11.41 -4.53 -14.44
N ALA A 113 11.45 -5.65 -15.16
CA ALA A 113 11.46 -5.70 -16.61
C ALA A 113 10.11 -6.22 -17.10
N THR A 114 9.45 -5.49 -17.98
CA THR A 114 8.13 -5.87 -18.55
C THR A 114 8.16 -5.89 -20.07
N ASN A 115 7.53 -6.89 -20.70
CA ASN A 115 7.19 -6.87 -22.12
C ASN A 115 5.77 -7.40 -22.35
N GLY A 116 5.31 -7.51 -23.60
CA GLY A 116 3.95 -7.95 -23.92
C GLY A 116 3.59 -9.36 -23.44
N LEU A 117 4.57 -10.18 -23.05
CA LEU A 117 4.39 -11.57 -22.62
C LEU A 117 4.43 -11.77 -21.11
N GLY A 118 4.95 -10.80 -20.36
CA GLY A 118 5.02 -10.88 -18.89
C GLY A 118 6.03 -9.91 -18.30
N SER A 119 6.32 -10.11 -17.02
CA SER A 119 7.32 -9.32 -16.30
C SER A 119 8.16 -10.20 -15.36
N ALA A 120 9.31 -9.68 -14.96
CA ALA A 120 10.15 -10.22 -13.91
C ALA A 120 10.58 -9.07 -12.99
N ILE A 121 10.70 -9.37 -11.70
CA ILE A 121 11.16 -8.42 -10.68
C ILE A 121 12.38 -9.04 -10.02
N GLU A 122 13.39 -8.20 -9.78
CA GLU A 122 14.59 -8.56 -9.03
C GLU A 122 14.79 -7.53 -7.91
N TYR A 123 15.11 -8.02 -6.71
CA TYR A 123 15.42 -7.22 -5.55
C TYR A 123 16.83 -7.52 -5.07
N TRP A 124 17.54 -6.50 -4.59
CA TRP A 124 18.81 -6.70 -3.92
C TRP A 124 19.00 -5.66 -2.82
N ILE A 125 20.01 -5.90 -1.97
CA ILE A 125 20.34 -5.02 -0.86
C ILE A 125 21.44 -4.05 -1.28
N VAL A 126 21.26 -2.77 -0.95
CA VAL A 126 22.31 -1.75 -0.98
C VAL A 126 22.59 -1.31 0.46
N LYS A 127 23.76 -1.68 0.97
CA LYS A 127 24.27 -1.22 2.26
C LYS A 127 24.94 0.14 2.10
N VAL A 128 24.47 1.14 2.82
CA VAL A 128 25.03 2.49 2.82
C VAL A 128 25.80 2.71 4.12
N GLY A 129 27.07 3.14 4.01
CA GLY A 129 27.92 3.50 5.14
C GLY A 129 28.55 2.30 5.87
N GLY A 130 28.87 2.52 7.14
CA GLY A 130 29.70 1.64 7.97
C GLY A 130 28.98 0.42 8.55
N GLY A 131 29.61 -0.25 9.53
CA GLY A 131 29.09 -1.47 10.17
C GLY A 131 29.46 -2.75 9.41
N ASN A 132 29.55 -3.85 10.16
CA ASN A 132 29.82 -5.18 9.61
C ASN A 132 28.58 -5.75 8.92
N LEU A 133 28.84 -6.65 7.97
CA LEU A 133 27.81 -7.46 7.33
C LEU A 133 27.89 -8.88 7.89
N LEU A 134 26.80 -9.34 8.50
CA LEU A 134 26.66 -10.70 9.02
C LEU A 134 25.59 -11.43 8.23
N TRP A 135 25.75 -12.74 8.09
CA TRP A 135 24.78 -13.63 7.45
C TRP A 135 24.30 -14.67 8.45
N VAL A 136 23.02 -15.01 8.38
CA VAL A 136 22.42 -16.08 9.18
C VAL A 136 21.53 -16.95 8.32
N GLY A 137 21.62 -18.25 8.53
CA GLY A 137 20.88 -19.25 7.77
C GLY A 137 21.45 -20.65 8.01
N PRO A 138 20.77 -21.70 7.53
CA PRO A 138 21.18 -23.10 7.77
C PRO A 138 22.62 -23.42 7.33
N ASP A 139 23.07 -22.79 6.25
CA ASP A 139 24.39 -23.00 5.65
C ASP A 139 25.41 -21.89 5.99
N GLU A 140 25.02 -20.95 6.85
CA GLU A 140 25.87 -19.83 7.26
C GLU A 140 26.70 -20.14 8.51
N THR A 141 27.68 -19.26 8.79
CA THR A 141 28.49 -19.36 10.02
C THR A 141 27.61 -19.28 11.26
N HIS A 142 26.62 -18.39 11.25
CA HIS A 142 25.60 -18.31 12.28
C HIS A 142 24.35 -19.03 11.79
N GLN A 143 23.91 -20.04 12.55
CA GLN A 143 22.79 -20.89 12.12
C GLN A 143 21.44 -20.44 12.67
N THR A 144 21.46 -19.61 13.71
CA THR A 144 20.25 -19.10 14.37
C THR A 144 20.33 -17.60 14.60
N LEU A 145 19.18 -16.93 14.67
CA LEU A 145 19.12 -15.49 14.94
C LEU A 145 19.77 -15.16 16.29
N ALA A 146 19.52 -15.96 17.32
CA ALA A 146 20.11 -15.79 18.64
C ALA A 146 21.65 -15.83 18.61
N GLU A 147 22.23 -16.72 17.81
CA GLU A 147 23.68 -16.79 17.63
C GLU A 147 24.22 -15.54 16.93
N ALA A 148 23.59 -15.14 15.82
CA ALA A 148 23.99 -13.96 15.05
C ALA A 148 23.93 -12.68 15.91
N PHE A 149 22.86 -12.48 16.68
CA PHE A 149 22.68 -11.32 17.55
C PHE A 149 23.74 -11.19 18.64
N ASN A 150 24.37 -12.29 19.06
CA ASN A 150 25.49 -12.26 20.02
C ASN A 150 26.81 -11.84 19.38
N HIS A 151 26.89 -11.84 18.05
CA HIS A 151 28.06 -11.44 17.28
C HIS A 151 27.91 -10.08 16.58
N MET A 152 26.69 -9.52 16.56
CA MET A 152 26.45 -8.18 16.05
C MET A 152 26.97 -7.10 17.00
N GLU A 153 27.49 -6.02 16.41
CA GLU A 153 27.77 -4.74 17.05
C GLU A 153 26.75 -3.67 16.62
N SER A 154 26.79 -2.52 17.29
CA SER A 154 25.91 -1.38 16.96
C SER A 154 26.18 -0.87 15.55
N GLY A 155 25.14 -0.69 14.74
CA GLY A 155 25.27 -0.22 13.35
C GLY A 155 25.54 -1.33 12.32
N ASP A 156 25.63 -2.59 12.76
CA ASP A 156 25.81 -3.73 11.84
C ASP A 156 24.53 -4.02 11.03
N THR A 157 24.73 -4.67 9.88
CA THR A 157 23.64 -5.27 9.08
C THR A 157 23.71 -6.79 9.20
N LEU A 158 22.60 -7.40 9.63
CA LEU A 158 22.38 -8.84 9.58
C LEU A 158 21.45 -9.17 8.40
N VAL A 159 21.95 -9.95 7.44
CA VAL A 159 21.16 -10.49 6.34
C VAL A 159 20.74 -11.92 6.67
N ILE A 160 19.45 -12.20 6.57
CA ILE A 160 18.87 -13.52 6.85
C ILE A 160 18.57 -14.23 5.53
N ARG A 161 19.07 -15.46 5.36
CA ARG A 161 18.77 -16.30 4.19
C ARG A 161 17.29 -16.65 4.12
N ASP A 162 16.75 -16.78 2.92
CA ASP A 162 15.37 -17.15 2.68
C ASP A 162 15.02 -18.49 3.32
N GLY A 163 13.79 -18.57 3.82
CA GLY A 163 13.28 -19.80 4.39
C GLY A 163 12.23 -19.59 5.48
N VAL A 164 11.69 -20.72 5.93
CA VAL A 164 10.81 -20.78 7.09
C VAL A 164 11.64 -21.10 8.31
N TYR A 165 11.55 -20.25 9.32
CA TYR A 165 12.27 -20.33 10.57
C TYR A 165 11.30 -20.64 11.71
N PRO A 166 11.20 -21.92 12.12
CA PRO A 166 10.55 -22.28 13.38
C PRO A 166 11.20 -21.50 14.50
N VAL A 167 10.40 -20.71 15.23
CA VAL A 167 10.96 -19.79 16.22
C VAL A 167 11.67 -20.51 17.37
N SER A 168 11.28 -21.73 17.71
CA SER A 168 11.91 -22.57 18.74
C SER A 168 12.40 -23.90 18.17
N LEU A 169 13.63 -24.28 18.48
CA LEU A 169 14.29 -25.49 17.96
C LEU A 169 14.54 -26.56 19.01
N THR A 170 14.83 -26.19 20.26
CA THR A 170 15.26 -27.15 21.29
C THR A 170 14.20 -27.47 22.33
N ALA A 171 13.30 -26.55 22.64
CA ALA A 171 12.23 -26.74 23.59
C ALA A 171 11.09 -25.74 23.35
N HIS A 172 9.94 -25.96 23.98
CA HIS A 172 8.87 -24.97 24.00
C HIS A 172 9.41 -23.64 24.58
N LYS A 173 9.24 -22.54 23.84
CA LYS A 173 9.72 -21.19 24.20
C LYS A 173 11.24 -21.03 24.27
N SER A 174 12.01 -21.79 23.48
CA SER A 174 13.47 -21.64 23.39
C SER A 174 13.92 -20.49 22.48
N TYR A 175 13.11 -20.10 21.49
CA TYR A 175 13.20 -18.85 20.73
C TYR A 175 14.52 -18.57 19.99
N GLU A 176 15.24 -19.60 19.53
CA GLU A 176 16.53 -19.46 18.84
C GLU A 176 16.44 -18.67 17.53
N ASN A 177 15.32 -18.79 16.81
CA ASN A 177 15.06 -18.06 15.57
C ASN A 177 13.99 -16.97 15.74
N ALA A 178 13.76 -16.52 16.97
CA ALA A 178 12.87 -15.41 17.25
C ALA A 178 13.68 -14.14 17.54
N ILE A 179 13.06 -12.98 17.32
CA ILE A 179 13.61 -11.70 17.75
C ILE A 179 12.94 -11.34 19.07
N VAL A 180 13.49 -11.73 20.21
CA VAL A 180 12.79 -11.64 21.50
C VAL A 180 13.63 -10.98 22.58
N ARG A 181 12.98 -10.51 23.66
CA ARG A 181 13.68 -10.06 24.87
C ARG A 181 14.76 -11.05 25.31
N GLY A 182 16.00 -10.58 25.37
CA GLY A 182 17.18 -11.38 25.72
C GLY A 182 17.95 -11.94 24.52
N SER A 183 17.32 -11.98 23.35
CA SER A 183 17.86 -12.41 22.05
C SER A 183 17.31 -11.49 20.95
N GLN A 184 17.76 -10.23 20.95
CA GLN A 184 17.38 -9.18 20.01
C GLN A 184 18.64 -8.55 19.40
N PRO A 185 18.58 -7.71 18.36
CA PRO A 185 19.78 -7.03 17.85
C PRO A 185 20.33 -6.01 18.88
N PRO A 186 21.61 -5.63 18.83
CA PRO A 186 22.12 -4.48 19.57
C PRO A 186 21.47 -3.17 19.07
N PRO A 187 21.32 -2.14 19.92
CA PRO A 187 20.81 -0.84 19.47
C PRO A 187 21.79 -0.20 18.47
N GLY A 188 21.28 0.62 17.57
CA GLY A 188 22.08 1.47 16.70
C GLY A 188 22.39 2.83 17.34
N SER A 189 22.65 3.80 16.48
CA SER A 189 22.80 5.23 16.81
C SER A 189 22.18 6.09 15.71
N ALA A 190 22.05 7.39 15.96
CA ALA A 190 21.51 8.34 14.97
C ALA A 190 22.30 8.35 13.65
N ASP A 191 23.61 8.07 13.70
CA ASP A 191 24.50 8.06 12.52
C ASP A 191 24.67 6.66 11.89
N ALA A 192 24.26 5.60 12.59
CA ALA A 192 24.43 4.21 12.15
C ALA A 192 23.38 3.29 12.78
N TRP A 193 22.39 2.90 11.98
CA TRP A 193 21.29 2.03 12.38
C TRP A 193 21.71 0.57 12.38
N THR A 194 21.37 -0.17 13.44
CA THR A 194 21.46 -1.62 13.39
C THR A 194 20.33 -2.14 12.50
N THR A 195 20.68 -2.86 11.43
CA THR A 195 19.71 -3.34 10.44
C THR A 195 19.60 -4.87 10.47
N VAL A 196 18.37 -5.38 10.54
CA VAL A 196 18.06 -6.80 10.29
C VAL A 196 17.19 -6.84 9.04
N ILE A 197 17.65 -7.56 8.02
CA ILE A 197 17.06 -7.55 6.69
C ILE A 197 17.03 -8.98 6.14
N ALA A 198 15.93 -9.38 5.50
CA ALA A 198 15.89 -10.62 4.71
C ALA A 198 16.75 -10.45 3.44
N GLU A 199 17.35 -11.50 2.90
CA GLU A 199 18.11 -11.39 1.64
C GLU A 199 17.21 -10.96 0.48
N ASN A 200 16.03 -11.60 0.38
CA ASN A 200 14.95 -11.19 -0.49
C ASN A 200 13.79 -10.66 0.35
N PRO A 201 13.14 -9.54 -0.05
CA PRO A 201 11.97 -9.04 0.65
C PRO A 201 10.92 -10.14 0.82
N THR A 202 10.44 -10.31 2.05
CA THR A 202 9.46 -11.32 2.46
C THR A 202 9.93 -12.77 2.45
N GLY A 203 11.14 -13.08 1.96
CA GLY A 203 11.65 -14.46 1.86
C GLY A 203 11.91 -15.16 3.20
N VAL A 204 11.88 -14.43 4.31
CA VAL A 204 12.12 -14.93 5.67
C VAL A 204 10.83 -14.99 6.47
N HIS A 205 10.40 -16.19 6.85
CA HIS A 205 9.16 -16.41 7.60
C HIS A 205 9.47 -16.87 9.02
N LEU A 206 9.22 -16.01 10.01
CA LEU A 206 9.27 -16.39 11.42
C LEU A 206 7.93 -17.00 11.83
N ASP A 207 7.92 -18.31 12.02
CA ASP A 207 6.70 -19.09 12.20
C ASP A 207 6.57 -19.62 13.64
N ALA A 208 5.50 -19.20 14.33
CA ALA A 208 5.16 -19.65 15.67
C ALA A 208 4.25 -20.90 15.71
N SER A 209 4.01 -21.57 14.58
CA SER A 209 3.31 -22.86 14.53
C SER A 209 3.93 -23.94 15.42
N ASP A 210 3.20 -25.05 15.61
CA ASP A 210 3.71 -26.20 16.34
C ASP A 210 4.70 -27.03 15.50
N TYR A 211 5.98 -26.96 15.86
CA TYR A 211 7.07 -27.78 15.31
C TYR A 211 7.52 -28.92 16.26
N GLY A 212 6.58 -29.49 17.02
CA GLY A 212 6.84 -30.58 17.98
C GLY A 212 6.98 -30.14 19.43
N PHE A 213 6.77 -28.85 19.70
CA PHE A 213 6.90 -28.23 21.03
C PHE A 213 5.68 -27.39 21.40
N GLY A 214 4.55 -27.54 20.71
CA GLY A 214 3.37 -26.69 20.84
C GLY A 214 3.49 -25.38 20.06
N VAL A 215 2.35 -24.71 19.86
CA VAL A 215 2.31 -23.37 19.27
C VAL A 215 3.05 -22.37 20.18
N GLN A 216 3.86 -21.53 19.56
CA GLN A 216 4.73 -20.56 20.23
C GLN A 216 4.02 -19.21 20.41
N GLU A 217 4.50 -18.41 21.35
CA GLU A 217 3.81 -17.16 21.71
C GLU A 217 4.40 -15.95 21.00
N LYS A 218 5.62 -16.05 20.46
CA LYS A 218 6.40 -14.90 19.99
C LYS A 218 7.16 -15.26 18.72
N THR A 219 7.19 -14.30 17.80
CA THR A 219 8.07 -14.27 16.64
C THR A 219 8.97 -13.04 16.76
N ILE A 220 8.47 -11.84 16.48
CA ILE A 220 9.16 -10.58 16.73
C ILE A 220 8.55 -9.94 18.00
N HIS A 221 9.31 -9.91 19.08
CA HIS A 221 8.96 -9.28 20.34
C HIS A 221 10.14 -8.51 20.92
N LEU A 222 10.31 -7.28 20.44
CA LEU A 222 11.32 -6.34 20.91
C LEU A 222 10.85 -5.65 22.19
N VAL A 223 11.71 -5.63 23.20
CA VAL A 223 11.49 -4.88 24.43
C VAL A 223 12.71 -4.02 24.68
N GLY A 224 12.50 -2.71 24.79
CA GLY A 224 13.55 -1.72 25.00
C GLY A 224 13.53 -1.11 26.40
N THR A 225 14.41 -0.13 26.58
CA THR A 225 14.59 0.62 27.82
C THR A 225 14.05 2.05 27.76
N PHE A 226 13.46 2.45 26.62
CA PHE A 226 12.97 3.81 26.43
C PHE A 226 11.91 4.15 27.48
N ARG A 227 11.97 5.38 27.99
CA ARG A 227 10.99 5.91 28.94
C ARG A 227 10.17 6.96 28.22
N HIS A 228 9.03 6.54 27.69
CA HIS A 228 8.08 7.44 27.04
C HIS A 228 7.79 8.64 27.97
N PRO A 229 7.84 9.89 27.48
CA PRO A 229 7.67 11.08 28.31
C PRO A 229 6.39 11.06 29.16
N ASP A 230 5.29 10.58 28.58
CA ASP A 230 3.96 10.59 29.23
C ASP A 230 3.55 9.23 29.82
N PHE A 231 4.19 8.14 29.38
CA PHE A 231 3.91 6.77 29.84
C PHE A 231 5.20 6.03 30.19
N PRO A 232 5.97 6.54 31.17
CA PRO A 232 7.32 6.06 31.40
C PRO A 232 7.35 4.60 31.81
N ASN A 233 8.35 3.88 31.29
CA ASN A 233 8.67 2.53 31.78
C ASN A 233 9.15 2.60 33.23
N THR A 234 8.36 2.06 34.15
CA THR A 234 8.65 2.09 35.60
C THR A 234 9.58 0.96 36.06
N ASN A 235 9.91 -0.02 35.21
CA ASN A 235 10.84 -1.10 35.55
C ASN A 235 11.65 -1.63 34.34
N PRO A 236 12.73 -0.92 33.92
CA PRO A 236 13.54 -1.32 32.77
C PRO A 236 14.58 -2.43 33.07
N SER A 237 14.46 -3.13 34.20
CA SER A 237 15.51 -4.04 34.69
C SER A 237 15.70 -5.26 33.78
N GLY A 238 16.95 -5.53 33.36
CA GLY A 238 17.29 -6.72 32.57
C GLY A 238 16.77 -6.67 31.12
N VAL A 239 16.80 -5.49 30.51
CA VAL A 239 16.45 -5.23 29.11
C VAL A 239 17.53 -4.32 28.51
N ARG A 240 17.89 -4.51 27.24
CA ARG A 240 18.81 -3.60 26.52
C ARG A 240 18.01 -2.59 25.69
N SER A 241 18.63 -1.47 25.33
CA SER A 241 18.02 -0.54 24.37
C SER A 241 17.81 -1.26 23.02
N ILE A 242 16.77 -0.83 22.29
CA ILE A 242 16.48 -1.24 20.92
C ILE A 242 16.51 -0.05 19.96
N ASP A 243 16.94 1.11 20.43
CA ASP A 243 16.82 2.35 19.68
C ASP A 243 17.66 2.33 18.39
N TYR A 244 17.23 3.07 17.36
CA TYR A 244 17.89 3.16 16.05
C TYR A 244 18.08 1.79 15.39
N MET A 245 16.98 1.07 15.24
CA MET A 245 16.95 -0.26 14.65
C MET A 245 15.97 -0.31 13.47
N ALA A 246 16.41 -0.92 12.38
CA ALA A 246 15.59 -1.17 11.20
C ALA A 246 15.38 -2.68 11.01
N ILE A 247 14.12 -3.11 10.91
CA ILE A 247 13.72 -4.49 10.62
C ILE A 247 13.02 -4.50 9.27
N LYS A 248 13.55 -5.26 8.30
CA LYS A 248 13.12 -5.12 6.89
C LYS A 248 12.86 -6.45 6.19
N GLY A 249 11.70 -6.59 5.55
CA GLY A 249 11.39 -7.73 4.68
C GLY A 249 11.12 -9.05 5.40
N LEU A 250 10.84 -9.05 6.71
CA LEU A 250 10.49 -10.27 7.45
C LEU A 250 8.97 -10.47 7.48
N VAL A 251 8.52 -11.72 7.36
CA VAL A 251 7.12 -12.12 7.57
C VAL A 251 7.01 -12.86 8.90
N ALA A 252 6.04 -12.49 9.73
CA ALA A 252 5.83 -13.07 11.06
C ALA A 252 4.37 -13.49 11.23
N GLY A 253 4.12 -14.68 11.79
CA GLY A 253 2.74 -15.10 12.04
C GLY A 253 2.55 -16.35 12.89
N ASN A 254 1.30 -16.82 12.93
CA ASN A 254 0.86 -18.02 13.65
C ASN A 254 1.11 -17.99 15.17
N THR A 255 0.97 -16.83 15.82
CA THR A 255 1.19 -16.75 17.27
C THR A 255 0.03 -17.40 18.04
N GLY A 256 0.35 -18.13 19.11
CA GLY A 256 -0.61 -18.97 19.85
C GLY A 256 -1.09 -18.43 21.19
N GLN A 257 -0.76 -17.21 21.59
CA GLN A 257 -1.20 -16.65 22.87
C GLN A 257 -1.71 -15.22 22.75
N ASP A 258 -2.73 -14.91 23.54
CA ASP A 258 -3.20 -13.54 23.76
C ASP A 258 -2.16 -12.54 24.13
N GLY A 259 -2.39 -11.34 23.61
CA GLY A 259 -1.58 -10.17 23.95
C GLY A 259 -0.21 -10.19 23.30
N TYR A 260 0.13 -11.21 22.51
CA TYR A 260 1.33 -11.26 21.69
C TYR A 260 0.97 -11.25 20.22
N ALA A 261 1.19 -10.08 19.62
CA ALA A 261 1.17 -9.90 18.18
C ALA A 261 2.41 -10.57 17.56
N PRO A 262 2.30 -11.14 16.34
CA PRO A 262 3.45 -11.53 15.54
C PRO A 262 4.56 -10.47 15.53
N ILE A 263 4.20 -9.19 15.38
CA ILE A 263 5.14 -8.09 15.59
C ILE A 263 4.76 -7.35 16.87
N THR A 264 5.60 -7.43 17.89
CA THR A 264 5.40 -6.74 19.17
C THR A 264 6.63 -5.89 19.50
N VAL A 265 6.40 -4.61 19.81
CA VAL A 265 7.45 -3.67 20.22
C VAL A 265 7.03 -2.93 21.47
N TRP A 266 7.80 -3.04 22.54
CA TRP A 266 7.56 -2.31 23.78
C TRP A 266 8.75 -1.38 24.09
N TYR A 267 8.46 -0.12 24.40
CA TYR A 267 9.45 0.81 24.95
C TYR A 267 10.69 1.01 24.03
N GLY A 268 10.48 1.30 22.75
CA GLY A 268 11.54 1.67 21.82
C GLY A 268 11.39 3.10 21.29
N GLN A 269 12.47 3.64 20.72
CA GLN A 269 12.41 4.87 19.93
C GLN A 269 13.30 4.81 18.69
N HIS A 270 12.93 5.57 17.64
CA HIS A 270 13.64 5.58 16.36
C HIS A 270 13.74 4.16 15.79
N LEU A 271 12.59 3.57 15.46
CA LEU A 271 12.50 2.22 14.89
C LEU A 271 11.85 2.29 13.52
N LYS A 272 12.37 1.48 12.59
CA LYS A 272 11.82 1.33 11.25
C LYS A 272 11.41 -0.12 11.01
N PHE A 273 10.20 -0.31 10.51
CA PHE A 273 9.72 -1.56 9.96
C PHE A 273 9.36 -1.32 8.50
N GLU A 274 10.08 -1.96 7.59
CA GLU A 274 9.91 -1.75 6.15
C GLU A 274 9.66 -3.07 5.42
N LEU A 275 8.64 -3.15 4.57
CA LEU A 275 8.28 -4.38 3.83
C LEU A 275 8.07 -5.62 4.72
N CYS A 276 7.64 -5.43 5.97
CA CYS A 276 7.35 -6.55 6.87
C CYS A 276 5.90 -7.02 6.73
N GLY A 277 5.70 -8.34 6.80
CA GLY A 277 4.39 -8.99 6.78
C GLY A 277 3.97 -9.48 8.18
N ALA A 278 2.70 -9.33 8.55
CA ALA A 278 2.18 -9.88 9.80
C ALA A 278 0.80 -10.52 9.63
N TYR A 279 0.63 -11.77 10.10
CA TYR A 279 -0.63 -12.51 9.96
C TYR A 279 -0.93 -13.44 11.14
N ASP A 280 -2.18 -13.85 11.28
CA ASP A 280 -2.66 -14.84 12.24
C ASP A 280 -2.19 -14.62 13.69
N ALA A 281 -2.66 -13.51 14.27
CA ALA A 281 -2.38 -13.15 15.65
C ALA A 281 -3.25 -13.93 16.63
N ALA A 282 -2.65 -14.64 17.59
CA ALA A 282 -3.38 -15.44 18.58
C ALA A 282 -4.36 -16.46 17.93
N ALA A 283 -4.02 -16.98 16.74
CA ALA A 283 -4.84 -17.92 15.98
C ALA A 283 -4.76 -19.33 16.60
N THR A 284 -5.37 -19.53 17.76
CA THR A 284 -5.43 -20.85 18.40
C THR A 284 -6.70 -21.60 18.03
N ASN A 285 -6.63 -22.92 18.06
CA ASN A 285 -7.81 -23.79 17.99
C ASN A 285 -8.78 -23.62 19.18
N THR A 286 -8.46 -22.78 20.17
CA THR A 286 -9.35 -22.44 21.28
C THR A 286 -10.23 -21.20 20.99
N CYS A 287 -10.04 -20.56 19.84
CA CYS A 287 -10.89 -19.48 19.34
C CYS A 287 -12.19 -20.01 18.72
N THR A 288 -12.97 -20.74 19.52
CA THR A 288 -14.14 -21.50 19.03
C THR A 288 -15.47 -21.06 19.64
N ASP A 289 -15.47 -20.32 20.75
CA ASP A 289 -16.71 -19.87 21.40
C ASP A 289 -16.54 -18.60 22.26
N ASN A 290 -17.67 -18.11 22.75
CA ASN A 290 -17.77 -16.91 23.60
C ASN A 290 -17.34 -17.11 25.07
N THR A 291 -16.74 -18.25 25.41
CA THR A 291 -16.35 -18.57 26.80
C THR A 291 -14.87 -18.29 27.07
N ASN A 292 -14.07 -18.15 26.01
CA ASN A 292 -12.64 -17.90 26.09
C ASN A 292 -12.31 -16.39 26.09
N TRP A 293 -12.90 -15.67 27.05
CA TRP A 293 -12.61 -14.26 27.32
C TRP A 293 -11.11 -14.06 27.55
N GLY A 294 -10.44 -13.49 26.55
CA GLY A 294 -8.99 -13.37 26.51
C GLY A 294 -8.42 -13.85 25.18
N ARG A 295 -8.72 -15.10 24.78
CA ARG A 295 -7.90 -16.06 23.97
C ARG A 295 -7.66 -15.78 22.48
N CYS A 296 -8.13 -14.63 21.98
CA CYS A 296 -8.10 -14.32 20.55
C CYS A 296 -8.01 -12.82 20.24
N ASN A 297 -7.62 -11.97 21.21
CA ASN A 297 -7.75 -10.50 21.07
C ASN A 297 -6.47 -9.81 20.56
N GLY A 298 -5.63 -10.53 19.82
CA GLY A 298 -4.32 -10.06 19.36
C GLY A 298 -4.40 -9.13 18.15
N ALA A 299 -3.53 -8.11 18.13
CA ALA A 299 -3.22 -7.39 16.90
C ALA A 299 -2.19 -8.18 16.07
N THR A 300 -2.09 -8.00 14.75
CA THR A 300 -1.01 -8.62 13.96
C THR A 300 0.33 -7.90 14.16
N ALA A 301 0.29 -6.57 14.33
CA ALA A 301 1.40 -5.76 14.78
C ALA A 301 0.98 -4.82 15.94
N TYR A 302 1.76 -4.81 17.02
CA TYR A 302 1.48 -4.10 18.26
C TYR A 302 2.70 -3.34 18.78
N PHE A 303 2.60 -2.02 18.80
CA PHE A 303 3.62 -1.11 19.28
C PHE A 303 3.11 -0.41 20.55
N LEU A 304 3.86 -0.51 21.64
CA LEU A 304 3.45 -0.03 22.95
C LEU A 304 4.46 0.99 23.48
N ARG A 305 3.96 2.17 23.90
CA ARG A 305 4.73 3.17 24.66
C ARG A 305 6.08 3.50 24.02
N SER A 306 6.05 3.69 22.71
CA SER A 306 7.21 3.92 21.87
C SER A 306 7.07 5.25 21.13
N GLN A 307 8.17 5.79 20.62
CA GLN A 307 8.21 7.11 19.98
C GLN A 307 9.05 7.09 18.70
N ASN A 308 8.79 7.96 17.72
CA ASN A 308 9.56 7.98 16.47
C ASN A 308 9.59 6.61 15.77
N LEU A 309 8.41 5.99 15.65
CA LEU A 309 8.23 4.77 14.89
C LEU A 309 7.87 5.08 13.45
N LEU A 310 8.43 4.33 12.53
CA LEU A 310 8.00 4.26 11.14
C LEU A 310 7.65 2.82 10.78
N VAL A 311 6.40 2.61 10.40
CA VAL A 311 5.94 1.38 9.75
C VAL A 311 5.62 1.74 8.31
N GLU A 312 6.44 1.28 7.37
CA GLU A 312 6.36 1.70 5.97
C GLU A 312 6.34 0.51 5.01
N SER A 313 5.43 0.53 4.04
CA SER A 313 5.32 -0.54 3.04
C SER A 313 5.10 -1.94 3.63
N CYS A 314 4.62 -2.02 4.86
CA CYS A 314 4.29 -3.29 5.50
C CYS A 314 2.93 -3.79 5.01
N PHE A 315 2.58 -5.03 5.36
CA PHE A 315 1.29 -5.59 5.01
C PHE A 315 0.79 -6.57 6.08
N ALA A 316 -0.53 -6.68 6.22
CA ALA A 316 -1.12 -7.55 7.22
C ALA A 316 -2.47 -8.13 6.77
N TRP A 317 -2.69 -9.40 7.10
CA TRP A 317 -3.87 -10.18 6.68
C TRP A 317 -4.17 -11.32 7.66
N GLY A 318 -5.20 -12.14 7.37
CA GLY A 318 -5.55 -13.30 8.20
C GLY A 318 -6.30 -12.94 9.49
N HIS A 319 -6.13 -13.74 10.55
CA HIS A 319 -6.76 -13.51 11.85
C HIS A 319 -6.14 -12.32 12.59
N GLY A 320 -6.96 -11.31 12.92
CA GLY A 320 -6.50 -10.16 13.69
C GLY A 320 -7.62 -9.27 14.22
N ARG A 321 -7.50 -8.86 15.49
CA ARG A 321 -8.35 -7.83 16.09
C ARG A 321 -8.05 -6.46 15.49
N TYR A 322 -6.78 -6.10 15.48
CA TYR A 322 -6.22 -4.92 14.83
C TYR A 322 -5.06 -5.37 13.97
N TYR A 323 -4.83 -4.75 12.83
CA TYR A 323 -3.76 -5.20 11.94
C TYR A 323 -2.48 -4.44 12.29
N PHE A 324 -2.54 -3.12 12.33
CA PHE A 324 -1.47 -2.33 12.93
C PHE A 324 -2.01 -1.55 14.11
N GLN A 325 -1.43 -1.73 15.29
CA GLN A 325 -1.83 -1.02 16.49
C GLN A 325 -0.64 -0.28 17.10
N LEU A 326 -0.72 1.04 17.16
CA LEU A 326 0.06 1.86 18.08
C LEU A 326 -0.76 2.02 19.36
N ARG A 327 -0.15 1.81 20.53
CA ARG A 327 -0.78 2.04 21.83
C ARG A 327 0.11 2.92 22.70
N ASN A 328 -0.42 4.04 23.18
CA ASN A 328 0.31 4.97 24.04
C ASN A 328 1.62 5.43 23.40
N CYS A 329 1.65 5.53 22.07
CA CYS A 329 2.82 5.97 21.31
C CYS A 329 2.71 7.46 20.98
N SER A 330 3.83 8.06 20.58
CA SER A 330 3.83 9.42 20.04
C SER A 330 4.82 9.61 18.89
N ASP A 331 4.64 10.67 18.12
CA ASP A 331 5.56 11.06 17.04
C ASP A 331 5.82 9.90 16.08
N SER A 332 4.77 9.27 15.55
CA SER A 332 4.91 8.00 14.81
C SER A 332 4.07 7.98 13.54
N ILE A 333 4.58 7.27 12.52
CA ILE A 333 3.96 7.19 11.19
C ILE A 333 3.71 5.72 10.84
N ILE A 334 2.51 5.45 10.33
CA ILE A 334 2.22 4.24 9.54
C ILE A 334 1.90 4.69 8.13
N ARG A 335 2.68 4.25 7.13
CA ARG A 335 2.49 4.69 5.75
C ARG A 335 2.73 3.66 4.66
N ARG A 336 2.11 3.87 3.50
CA ARG A 336 2.28 3.02 2.30
C ARG A 336 1.95 1.55 2.57
N THR A 337 1.12 1.28 3.57
CA THR A 337 0.84 -0.06 4.11
C THR A 337 -0.40 -0.65 3.46
N VAL A 338 -0.46 -1.97 3.28
CA VAL A 338 -1.66 -2.68 2.75
C VAL A 338 -2.24 -3.64 3.77
N VAL A 339 -3.54 -3.53 4.06
CA VAL A 339 -4.24 -4.38 5.03
C VAL A 339 -5.48 -5.01 4.41
N ARG A 340 -5.71 -6.30 4.71
CA ARG A 340 -6.97 -7.00 4.42
C ARG A 340 -7.56 -7.64 5.67
N LEU A 341 -8.82 -7.31 5.97
CA LEU A 341 -9.55 -7.83 7.12
C LEU A 341 -10.17 -9.19 6.77
N ASP A 342 -9.44 -10.30 6.95
CA ASP A 342 -9.93 -11.64 6.59
C ASP A 342 -10.88 -12.25 7.63
N GLU A 343 -10.38 -12.70 8.77
CA GLU A 343 -11.21 -13.39 9.78
C GLU A 343 -10.94 -12.86 11.18
N TYR A 344 -11.91 -12.96 12.09
CA TYR A 344 -11.70 -12.59 13.49
C TYR A 344 -12.73 -13.25 14.41
N ARG A 345 -12.23 -13.75 15.55
CA ARG A 345 -13.04 -14.45 16.53
C ARG A 345 -12.63 -14.02 17.93
N GLY A 346 -13.10 -12.89 18.42
CA GLY A 346 -12.75 -12.42 19.77
C GLY A 346 -13.64 -11.30 20.30
N HIS A 347 -13.83 -11.22 21.61
CA HIS A 347 -14.78 -10.28 22.22
C HIS A 347 -14.43 -8.80 22.03
N GLN A 348 -13.16 -8.48 21.80
CA GLN A 348 -12.72 -7.09 21.83
C GLN A 348 -12.99 -6.34 20.52
N PRO A 349 -13.07 -5.00 20.55
CA PRO A 349 -13.34 -4.22 19.35
C PRO A 349 -12.34 -4.45 18.24
N ARG A 350 -12.82 -4.50 16.99
CA ARG A 350 -12.02 -4.78 15.79
C ARG A 350 -11.80 -3.53 14.93
N GLY A 351 -10.66 -3.44 14.26
CA GLY A 351 -10.38 -2.40 13.27
C GLY A 351 -9.15 -2.72 12.42
N GLY A 352 -8.81 -1.83 11.48
CA GLY A 352 -7.65 -1.98 10.61
C GLY A 352 -6.37 -1.43 11.25
N ILE A 353 -6.07 -0.16 10.96
CA ILE A 353 -4.90 0.58 11.46
C ILE A 353 -5.34 1.51 12.60
N ILE A 354 -4.77 1.29 13.79
CA ILE A 354 -5.28 1.84 15.05
C ILE A 354 -4.21 2.58 15.85
N GLY A 355 -4.49 3.82 16.24
CA GLY A 355 -3.71 4.66 17.14
C GLY A 355 -4.41 4.79 18.49
N TYR A 356 -4.21 3.81 19.37
CA TYR A 356 -4.87 3.73 20.67
C TYR A 356 -4.19 4.64 21.71
N SER A 357 -4.89 5.66 22.20
CA SER A 357 -4.33 6.64 23.16
C SER A 357 -2.98 7.19 22.70
N CYS A 358 -2.87 7.60 21.43
CA CYS A 358 -1.64 8.11 20.84
C CYS A 358 -1.73 9.61 20.60
N ARG A 359 -0.61 10.31 20.48
CA ARG A 359 -0.56 11.73 20.08
C ARG A 359 0.46 11.94 18.98
N ARG A 360 0.28 12.92 18.09
CA ARG A 360 1.21 13.20 17.00
C ARG A 360 1.48 11.94 16.19
N VAL A 361 0.39 11.34 15.70
CA VAL A 361 0.43 10.10 14.90
C VAL A 361 -0.23 10.38 13.57
N SER A 362 0.44 9.93 12.50
CA SER A 362 -0.02 10.11 11.14
C SER A 362 -0.18 8.76 10.44
N PHE A 363 -1.34 8.56 9.83
CA PHE A 363 -1.58 7.48 8.87
C PHE A 363 -1.56 8.09 7.47
N GLN A 364 -0.56 7.72 6.66
CA GLN A 364 -0.32 8.32 5.35
C GLN A 364 -0.31 7.27 4.23
N ASN A 365 -0.98 7.50 3.11
CA ASN A 365 -0.83 6.64 1.92
C ASN A 365 -1.15 5.15 2.14
N ASN A 366 -2.02 4.81 3.11
CA ASN A 366 -2.34 3.42 3.42
C ASN A 366 -3.55 2.95 2.61
N ILE A 367 -3.60 1.65 2.32
CA ILE A 367 -4.69 0.99 1.61
C ILE A 367 -5.26 -0.10 2.52
N ILE A 368 -6.56 -0.03 2.79
CA ILE A 368 -7.31 -1.13 3.39
C ILE A 368 -8.32 -1.61 2.35
N VAL A 369 -8.25 -2.89 2.00
CA VAL A 369 -8.94 -3.41 0.82
C VAL A 369 -9.49 -4.81 1.10
N ASP A 370 -10.65 -5.14 0.53
CA ASP A 370 -11.27 -6.47 0.58
C ASP A 370 -11.46 -7.02 2.01
N GLY A 371 -11.85 -6.12 2.92
CA GLY A 371 -12.38 -6.47 4.23
C GLY A 371 -13.85 -6.87 4.17
N ASP A 372 -14.24 -7.62 3.15
CA ASP A 372 -15.61 -7.95 2.74
C ASP A 372 -16.09 -9.32 3.24
N SER A 373 -15.43 -9.85 4.26
CA SER A 373 -15.65 -11.20 4.78
C SER A 373 -16.25 -11.20 6.19
N SER A 374 -17.17 -10.28 6.51
CA SER A 374 -17.68 -10.14 7.88
C SER A 374 -18.47 -11.35 8.38
N GLU A 375 -18.91 -12.23 7.48
CA GLU A 375 -19.43 -13.53 7.83
C GLU A 375 -18.44 -14.38 8.63
N PHE A 376 -17.12 -14.19 8.46
CA PHE A 376 -16.06 -14.85 9.24
C PHE A 376 -15.67 -14.08 10.51
N TRP A 377 -16.36 -12.99 10.82
CA TRP A 377 -16.10 -12.16 11.99
C TRP A 377 -17.13 -12.47 13.07
N THR A 378 -17.00 -13.61 13.72
CA THR A 378 -18.12 -14.26 14.41
C THR A 378 -18.42 -13.72 15.80
N PHE A 379 -17.44 -13.13 16.46
CA PHE A 379 -17.58 -12.57 17.81
C PHE A 379 -16.77 -11.29 17.89
N TYR A 380 -17.41 -10.19 18.31
CA TYR A 380 -16.82 -8.94 18.80
C TYR A 380 -17.87 -7.96 19.31
N GLU A 381 -17.47 -7.11 20.26
CA GLU A 381 -18.37 -6.16 20.92
C GLU A 381 -18.63 -4.87 20.12
N ASN A 382 -17.62 -4.31 19.45
CA ASN A 382 -17.73 -3.02 18.75
C ASN A 382 -16.76 -2.91 17.56
N HIS A 383 -16.99 -1.92 16.69
CA HIS A 383 -16.02 -1.51 15.67
C HIS A 383 -15.14 -0.36 16.19
N ALA A 384 -13.84 -0.43 15.89
CA ALA A 384 -12.91 0.69 15.95
C ALA A 384 -12.69 1.32 14.56
N ASN A 385 -13.47 0.89 13.55
CA ASN A 385 -13.39 1.27 12.15
C ASN A 385 -12.05 0.90 11.47
N LEU A 386 -11.96 1.13 10.16
CA LEU A 386 -10.78 0.78 9.35
C LEU A 386 -9.55 1.57 9.80
N TYR A 387 -9.72 2.86 10.04
CA TYR A 387 -8.74 3.75 10.64
C TYR A 387 -9.27 4.22 12.00
N GLY A 388 -8.57 4.00 13.10
CA GLY A 388 -9.15 4.26 14.43
C GLY A 388 -8.22 4.91 15.41
N PHE A 389 -8.74 5.84 16.21
CA PHE A 389 -8.04 6.49 17.31
C PHE A 389 -8.79 6.35 18.64
N PRO A 390 -9.02 5.11 19.12
CA PRO A 390 -9.67 4.86 20.39
C PRO A 390 -8.81 5.35 21.55
N ALA A 391 -9.44 5.74 22.65
CA ALA A 391 -8.76 6.35 23.79
C ALA A 391 -9.46 6.04 25.11
N THR A 392 -10.05 4.85 25.23
CA THR A 392 -10.77 4.44 26.44
C THR A 392 -9.91 4.64 27.68
N ASP A 393 -10.48 5.34 28.66
CA ASP A 393 -9.87 5.74 29.95
C ASP A 393 -8.71 6.75 29.86
N ASP A 394 -8.43 7.31 28.68
CA ASP A 394 -7.33 8.25 28.44
C ASP A 394 -7.69 9.31 27.37
N GLN A 395 -8.95 9.72 27.33
CA GLN A 395 -9.48 10.52 26.22
C GLN A 395 -8.86 11.92 26.11
N ARG A 396 -8.17 12.43 27.13
CA ARG A 396 -7.53 13.75 27.10
C ARG A 396 -6.10 13.74 26.54
N TYR A 397 -5.55 12.54 26.29
CA TYR A 397 -4.19 12.40 25.80
C TYR A 397 -4.05 12.52 24.28
N PRO A 398 -4.96 11.98 23.45
CA PRO A 398 -4.77 12.07 22.00
C PRO A 398 -4.88 13.50 21.49
N GLU A 399 -3.93 13.86 20.65
CA GLU A 399 -3.71 15.20 20.09
C GLU A 399 -2.99 15.04 18.75
N ASP A 400 -3.21 15.95 17.80
CA ASP A 400 -2.54 15.97 16.49
C ASP A 400 -2.59 14.61 15.76
N LEU A 401 -3.82 14.15 15.48
CA LEU A 401 -4.08 12.89 14.79
C LEU A 401 -4.41 13.17 13.33
N THR A 402 -3.66 12.58 12.40
CA THR A 402 -3.88 12.79 10.96
C THR A 402 -4.09 11.49 10.19
N LEU A 403 -5.03 11.53 9.26
CA LEU A 403 -5.31 10.50 8.27
C LEU A 403 -5.26 11.16 6.89
N GLN A 404 -4.22 10.86 6.11
CA GLN A 404 -3.91 11.58 4.87
C GLN A 404 -3.62 10.62 3.72
N ARG A 405 -4.23 10.83 2.56
CA ARG A 405 -4.01 9.98 1.37
C ARG A 405 -4.30 8.50 1.55
N CYS A 406 -5.18 8.18 2.49
CA CYS A 406 -5.54 6.80 2.76
C CYS A 406 -6.78 6.39 1.96
N LEU A 407 -6.80 5.14 1.52
CA LEU A 407 -7.89 4.53 0.77
C LEU A 407 -8.48 3.35 1.55
N ALA A 408 -9.80 3.24 1.53
CA ALA A 408 -10.53 2.06 1.93
C ALA A 408 -11.52 1.67 0.82
N VAL A 409 -11.48 0.42 0.37
CA VAL A 409 -12.42 -0.07 -0.64
C VAL A 409 -12.88 -1.49 -0.35
N ASN A 410 -14.14 -1.80 -0.70
CA ASN A 410 -14.74 -3.13 -0.55
C ASN A 410 -14.56 -3.68 0.87
N SER A 411 -15.16 -3.01 1.87
CA SER A 411 -14.94 -3.37 3.28
C SER A 411 -16.20 -3.23 4.14
N GLU A 412 -16.42 -4.17 5.04
CA GLU A 412 -17.64 -4.27 5.85
C GLU A 412 -17.51 -3.64 7.24
N THR A 413 -16.99 -2.41 7.29
CA THR A 413 -16.96 -1.57 8.49
C THR A 413 -16.82 -0.08 8.14
N GLY A 414 -17.03 0.81 9.11
CA GLY A 414 -16.88 2.25 8.92
C GLY A 414 -15.44 2.68 8.64
N PHE A 415 -15.28 3.88 8.11
CA PHE A 415 -14.00 4.40 7.65
C PHE A 415 -13.09 4.81 8.79
N SER A 416 -13.53 5.77 9.63
CA SER A 416 -12.68 6.32 10.69
C SER A 416 -13.37 6.40 12.05
N SER A 417 -12.63 6.27 13.15
CA SER A 417 -13.12 6.60 14.49
C SER A 417 -12.11 7.34 15.36
N GLN A 418 -12.58 8.11 16.35
CA GLN A 418 -11.77 8.81 17.33
C GLN A 418 -12.51 8.95 18.67
N ASP A 419 -11.77 8.84 19.78
CA ASP A 419 -12.29 8.96 21.14
C ASP A 419 -11.70 10.13 21.94
N ALA A 420 -10.79 10.92 21.36
CA ALA A 420 -10.17 12.02 22.07
C ALA A 420 -11.20 13.10 22.44
N GLN A 421 -11.15 13.52 23.70
CA GLN A 421 -11.86 14.65 24.28
C GLN A 421 -10.93 15.87 24.30
N SER A 422 -11.45 17.04 24.66
CA SER A 422 -10.72 18.34 24.69
C SER A 422 -10.35 18.85 23.29
N ASP A 423 -9.41 19.80 23.18
CA ASP A 423 -9.01 20.46 21.92
C ASP A 423 -8.42 19.50 20.86
N GLY A 424 -8.39 18.18 21.07
CA GLY A 424 -7.87 17.19 20.12
C GLY A 424 -8.67 17.18 18.82
N ILE A 425 -7.98 17.43 17.71
CA ILE A 425 -8.54 17.46 16.36
C ILE A 425 -8.12 16.18 15.63
N LEU A 426 -9.08 15.49 15.01
CA LEU A 426 -8.83 14.52 13.96
C LEU A 426 -8.88 15.24 12.60
N THR A 427 -7.78 15.20 11.85
CA THR A 427 -7.74 15.69 10.46
C THR A 427 -7.79 14.51 9.49
N VAL A 428 -8.82 14.49 8.64
CA VAL A 428 -9.04 13.49 7.58
C VAL A 428 -8.95 14.23 6.25
N GLU A 429 -7.91 13.97 5.46
CA GLU A 429 -7.60 14.77 4.27
C GLU A 429 -7.15 13.92 3.07
N ASP A 430 -7.66 14.25 1.88
CA ASP A 430 -7.38 13.53 0.63
C ASP A 430 -7.59 12.02 0.78
N VAL A 431 -8.73 11.61 1.36
CA VAL A 431 -9.03 10.19 1.60
C VAL A 431 -10.12 9.66 0.70
N VAL A 432 -10.11 8.35 0.46
CA VAL A 432 -11.14 7.66 -0.32
C VAL A 432 -11.76 6.55 0.53
N GLY A 433 -13.08 6.55 0.67
CA GLY A 433 -13.83 5.41 1.21
C GLY A 433 -14.92 5.00 0.24
N TYR A 434 -14.80 3.84 -0.40
CA TYR A 434 -15.74 3.42 -1.43
C TYR A 434 -16.23 1.99 -1.22
N ASP A 435 -17.53 1.76 -1.42
CA ASP A 435 -18.14 0.45 -1.22
C ASP A 435 -17.90 -0.10 0.20
N LEU A 436 -18.35 0.68 1.18
CA LEU A 436 -18.22 0.35 2.59
C LEU A 436 -19.58 -0.02 3.18
N THR A 437 -19.64 -1.16 3.85
CA THR A 437 -20.86 -1.60 4.55
C THR A 437 -20.71 -1.38 6.05
N LEU A 438 -21.51 -0.48 6.61
CA LEU A 438 -21.57 -0.22 8.04
C LEU A 438 -22.38 -1.36 8.71
N ASN A 439 -21.68 -2.40 9.14
CA ASN A 439 -22.27 -3.56 9.81
C ASN A 439 -22.44 -3.35 11.32
N THR A 440 -23.36 -4.11 11.91
CA THR A 440 -23.43 -4.22 13.37
C THR A 440 -22.40 -5.20 13.92
N SER A 441 -21.97 -4.93 15.14
CA SER A 441 -21.20 -5.90 15.91
C SER A 441 -22.08 -7.10 16.31
N PRO A 442 -21.61 -8.36 16.17
CA PRO A 442 -22.35 -9.56 16.52
C PRO A 442 -22.87 -9.60 17.97
N GLU A 443 -22.11 -9.06 18.92
CA GLU A 443 -22.43 -9.22 20.34
C GLU A 443 -23.37 -8.14 20.87
N THR A 444 -23.20 -6.89 20.44
CA THR A 444 -23.98 -5.76 20.99
C THR A 444 -25.03 -5.22 20.04
N GLY A 445 -25.04 -5.66 18.76
CA GLY A 445 -25.90 -5.10 17.72
C GLY A 445 -25.66 -3.61 17.47
N ARG A 446 -24.49 -3.08 17.86
CA ARG A 446 -24.16 -1.66 17.69
C ARG A 446 -23.61 -1.41 16.30
N LEU A 447 -24.20 -0.42 15.65
CA LEU A 447 -23.70 0.19 14.43
C LEU A 447 -22.69 1.29 14.76
N THR A 448 -21.61 1.37 13.98
CA THR A 448 -20.67 2.50 14.04
C THR A 448 -20.80 3.34 12.75
N PRO A 449 -20.95 4.67 12.85
CA PRO A 449 -20.96 5.57 11.69
C PRO A 449 -19.75 5.40 10.77
N LEU A 450 -19.85 5.94 9.55
CA LEU A 450 -18.75 6.01 8.60
C LEU A 450 -17.54 6.73 9.23
N ILE A 451 -17.79 7.88 9.84
CA ILE A 451 -16.82 8.58 10.68
C ILE A 451 -17.47 8.84 12.04
N HIS A 452 -16.85 8.37 13.11
CA HIS A 452 -17.31 8.59 14.49
C HIS A 452 -16.23 9.26 15.33
N SER A 453 -16.51 10.42 15.92
CA SER A 453 -15.58 11.13 16.79
C SER A 453 -16.20 11.54 18.12
N VAL A 454 -15.38 11.67 19.15
CA VAL A 454 -15.76 12.35 20.40
C VAL A 454 -15.31 13.81 20.38
N GLY A 455 -14.17 14.10 19.76
CA GLY A 455 -13.62 15.45 19.63
C GLY A 455 -13.81 16.06 18.24
N ARG A 456 -13.22 17.23 18.03
CA ARG A 456 -13.33 17.97 16.77
C ARG A 456 -12.81 17.17 15.59
N THR A 457 -13.53 17.22 14.47
CA THR A 457 -13.18 16.47 13.25
C THR A 457 -13.21 17.38 12.04
N HIS A 458 -12.11 17.43 11.30
CA HIS A 458 -12.04 18.11 10.01
C HIS A 458 -11.91 17.08 8.89
N VAL A 459 -12.84 17.10 7.94
CA VAL A 459 -12.83 16.26 6.74
C VAL A 459 -12.64 17.17 5.53
N ARG A 460 -11.54 17.00 4.80
CA ARG A 460 -11.17 17.88 3.67
C ARG A 460 -10.78 17.08 2.46
N ASN A 461 -11.25 17.49 1.28
CA ASN A 461 -10.91 16.80 0.03
C ASN A 461 -11.16 15.28 0.11
N ALA A 462 -12.21 14.84 0.78
CA ALA A 462 -12.51 13.41 0.93
C ALA A 462 -13.47 12.95 -0.17
N SER A 463 -13.39 11.68 -0.58
CA SER A 463 -14.34 11.09 -1.52
C SER A 463 -14.96 9.82 -0.92
N PHE A 464 -16.24 9.89 -0.58
CA PHE A 464 -17.03 8.77 -0.07
C PHE A 464 -18.11 8.36 -1.06
N GLY A 465 -18.17 7.07 -1.37
CA GLY A 465 -19.08 6.53 -2.38
C GLY A 465 -19.63 5.16 -2.03
N HIS A 466 -20.90 4.90 -2.34
CA HIS A 466 -21.52 3.58 -2.14
C HIS A 466 -21.44 3.11 -0.67
N ILE A 467 -21.92 3.95 0.25
CA ILE A 467 -21.89 3.62 1.69
C ILE A 467 -23.20 2.95 2.07
N ARG A 468 -23.11 1.70 2.54
CA ARG A 468 -24.26 0.86 2.90
C ARG A 468 -24.39 0.73 4.41
N THR A 469 -25.56 0.40 4.90
CA THR A 469 -25.84 0.04 6.30
C THR A 469 -26.66 -1.24 6.30
N GLU A 470 -26.50 -2.14 7.28
CA GLU A 470 -27.38 -3.33 7.35
C GLU A 470 -28.87 -2.94 7.45
N ASP A 471 -29.73 -3.69 6.77
CA ASP A 471 -31.16 -3.44 6.69
C ASP A 471 -31.84 -3.49 8.07
N ASN A 472 -32.78 -2.56 8.32
CA ASN A 472 -33.63 -2.47 9.52
C ASN A 472 -32.95 -2.00 10.83
N LEU A 473 -31.77 -1.39 10.75
CA LEU A 473 -31.16 -0.79 11.94
C LEU A 473 -31.83 0.54 12.31
N PRO A 474 -31.88 0.90 13.62
CA PRO A 474 -32.20 2.26 14.01
C PRO A 474 -31.19 3.21 13.36
N LEU A 475 -31.69 4.27 12.71
CA LEU A 475 -30.92 5.28 11.97
C LEU A 475 -29.53 5.49 12.58
N ALA A 476 -28.48 5.30 11.77
CA ALA A 476 -27.17 5.82 12.11
C ALA A 476 -27.38 7.30 12.44
N ARG A 477 -27.05 7.73 13.66
CA ARG A 477 -27.38 9.10 14.09
C ARG A 477 -26.90 10.15 13.09
N ALA A 478 -25.79 9.86 12.40
CA ALA A 478 -25.36 10.44 11.13
C ALA A 478 -24.33 9.51 10.46
N PHE A 479 -23.97 9.77 9.21
CA PHE A 479 -22.80 9.14 8.57
C PHE A 479 -21.48 9.66 9.15
N VAL A 480 -21.35 10.98 9.27
CA VAL A 480 -20.26 11.66 9.98
C VAL A 480 -20.82 12.17 11.30
N TYR A 481 -20.47 11.48 12.37
CA TYR A 481 -20.95 11.77 13.71
C TYR A 481 -19.79 12.23 14.58
N THR A 482 -19.97 13.36 15.27
CA THR A 482 -19.06 13.82 16.32
C THR A 482 -19.87 14.22 17.56
N ARG A 483 -19.25 14.16 18.75
CA ARG A 483 -19.84 14.74 19.98
C ARG A 483 -19.43 16.19 20.22
N ASP A 484 -18.62 16.75 19.35
CA ASP A 484 -18.07 18.11 19.38
C ASP A 484 -18.27 18.73 17.99
N GLU A 485 -17.36 19.57 17.49
CA GLU A 485 -17.42 20.18 16.16
C GLU A 485 -17.08 19.22 15.00
N VAL A 486 -17.80 19.37 13.88
CA VAL A 486 -17.42 18.79 12.59
C VAL A 486 -17.37 19.88 11.52
N GLU A 487 -16.27 19.90 10.77
CA GLU A 487 -16.08 20.71 9.57
C GLU A 487 -15.82 19.77 8.39
N VAL A 488 -16.65 19.88 7.35
CA VAL A 488 -16.50 19.18 6.09
C VAL A 488 -16.29 20.18 4.97
N ASP A 489 -15.23 20.01 4.19
CA ASP A 489 -14.87 20.96 3.12
C ASP A 489 -14.42 20.20 1.87
N ARG A 490 -14.83 20.70 0.70
CA ARG A 490 -14.39 20.21 -0.62
C ARG A 490 -14.46 18.69 -0.78
N SER A 491 -15.50 18.06 -0.24
CA SER A 491 -15.61 16.60 -0.19
C SER A 491 -16.77 16.07 -1.04
N ILE A 492 -16.68 14.82 -1.48
CA ILE A 492 -17.71 14.11 -2.23
C ILE A 492 -18.40 13.10 -1.31
N PHE A 493 -19.73 13.11 -1.31
CA PHE A 493 -20.59 12.09 -0.72
C PHE A 493 -21.58 11.60 -1.76
N TYR A 494 -21.39 10.36 -2.21
CA TYR A 494 -22.13 9.76 -3.31
C TYR A 494 -22.81 8.47 -2.85
N ARG A 495 -24.13 8.33 -3.08
CA ARG A 495 -24.86 7.09 -2.77
C ARG A 495 -24.72 6.68 -1.31
N MET A 496 -25.04 7.64 -0.43
CA MET A 496 -25.04 7.44 1.02
C MET A 496 -26.34 6.73 1.43
N GLY A 497 -26.23 5.51 1.97
CA GLY A 497 -27.37 4.64 2.30
C GLY A 497 -27.82 3.74 1.15
N TRP A 498 -26.96 3.49 0.15
CA TRP A 498 -27.28 2.63 -1.00
C TRP A 498 -27.22 1.14 -0.63
N ASP A 499 -28.26 0.37 -0.92
CA ASP A 499 -28.29 -1.09 -0.65
C ASP A 499 -27.89 -1.97 -1.86
N GLY A 500 -27.50 -1.34 -2.97
CA GLY A 500 -27.28 -2.04 -4.25
C GLY A 500 -28.44 -1.88 -5.23
N THR A 501 -29.62 -1.47 -4.76
CA THR A 501 -30.85 -1.35 -5.56
C THR A 501 -31.58 -0.01 -5.39
N GLN A 502 -31.59 0.55 -4.18
CA GLN A 502 -32.24 1.80 -3.86
C GLN A 502 -31.45 2.55 -2.77
N LEU A 503 -31.79 3.83 -2.60
CA LEU A 503 -31.30 4.64 -1.49
C LEU A 503 -32.23 4.49 -0.29
N ASN A 504 -31.66 4.13 0.85
CA ASN A 504 -32.37 4.05 2.13
C ASN A 504 -32.05 5.28 2.97
N ASP A 505 -33.07 5.80 3.66
CA ASP A 505 -32.86 6.83 4.67
C ASP A 505 -32.17 6.22 5.89
N GLN A 506 -30.95 6.67 6.15
CA GLN A 506 -30.10 6.19 7.24
C GLN A 506 -29.71 7.32 8.22
N GLY A 507 -30.41 8.46 8.16
CA GLY A 507 -30.14 9.63 8.99
C GLY A 507 -29.33 10.72 8.27
N PRO A 508 -29.01 11.82 8.99
CA PRO A 508 -28.29 12.96 8.45
C PRO A 508 -26.87 12.61 8.00
N LEU A 509 -26.29 13.46 7.15
CA LEU A 509 -24.94 13.28 6.64
C LEU A 509 -23.93 13.63 7.71
N ILE A 510 -24.13 14.78 8.36
CA ILE A 510 -23.31 15.29 9.45
C ILE A 510 -24.13 15.52 10.70
N TRP A 511 -23.53 15.25 11.87
CA TRP A 511 -24.13 15.56 13.16
C TRP A 511 -23.05 15.84 14.22
N ALA A 512 -23.36 16.82 15.06
CA ALA A 512 -22.55 17.27 16.19
C ALA A 512 -23.33 17.21 17.50
N GLY A 513 -22.58 17.16 18.59
CA GLY A 513 -23.11 17.16 19.95
C GLY A 513 -24.04 18.35 20.23
N PRO A 514 -24.93 18.23 21.23
CA PRO A 514 -25.84 19.32 21.52
C PRO A 514 -25.15 20.62 21.95
N GLY A 515 -25.33 21.70 21.17
CA GLY A 515 -24.69 23.00 21.39
C GLY A 515 -23.42 23.25 20.58
N ASP A 516 -22.94 22.26 19.83
CA ASP A 516 -21.70 22.32 19.05
C ASP A 516 -21.96 22.62 17.56
N SER A 517 -20.91 23.01 16.82
CA SER A 517 -21.00 23.44 15.41
C SER A 517 -20.99 22.26 14.43
N ASN A 518 -21.87 22.34 13.44
CA ASN A 518 -21.78 21.54 12.21
C ASN A 518 -21.51 22.48 11.04
N ALA A 519 -20.45 22.24 10.28
CA ALA A 519 -20.16 22.98 9.05
C ALA A 519 -19.91 22.03 7.88
N ILE A 520 -20.51 22.32 6.73
CA ILE A 520 -20.19 21.70 5.44
C ILE A 520 -20.18 22.76 4.36
N ASP A 521 -19.10 22.83 3.59
CA ASP A 521 -18.93 23.80 2.50
C ASP A 521 -18.25 23.16 1.28
N ASP A 522 -18.43 23.79 0.12
CA ASP A 522 -17.88 23.42 -1.19
C ASP A 522 -17.92 21.92 -1.52
N SER A 523 -18.94 21.21 -1.05
CA SER A 523 -18.96 19.75 -1.10
C SER A 523 -20.01 19.24 -2.10
N ALA A 524 -19.70 18.13 -2.79
CA ALA A 524 -20.63 17.46 -3.68
C ALA A 524 -21.41 16.41 -2.90
N VAL A 525 -22.73 16.55 -2.81
CA VAL A 525 -23.62 15.58 -2.16
C VAL A 525 -24.67 15.15 -3.17
N PHE A 526 -24.65 13.88 -3.55
CA PHE A 526 -25.52 13.35 -4.61
C PHE A 526 -25.99 11.93 -4.31
N ASP A 527 -27.21 11.60 -4.73
CA ASP A 527 -27.88 10.33 -4.44
C ASP A 527 -27.89 10.01 -2.93
N TYR A 528 -28.65 10.80 -2.19
CA TYR A 528 -28.78 10.69 -0.74
C TYR A 528 -30.26 10.83 -0.36
N ALA A 529 -30.80 9.82 0.34
CA ALA A 529 -32.25 9.72 0.57
C ALA A 529 -32.76 10.60 1.70
N HIS A 530 -31.91 10.98 2.67
CA HIS A 530 -32.36 11.77 3.80
C HIS A 530 -32.48 13.24 3.38
N GLY A 531 -33.60 13.87 3.75
CA GLY A 531 -33.93 15.23 3.32
C GLY A 531 -33.15 16.35 4.01
N SER A 532 -32.26 16.03 4.96
CA SER A 532 -31.43 16.97 5.70
C SER A 532 -29.96 16.59 5.60
N ILE A 533 -29.07 17.55 5.37
CA ILE A 533 -27.63 17.28 5.38
C ILE A 533 -27.16 17.20 6.85
N GLU A 534 -27.64 18.11 7.68
CA GLU A 534 -27.34 18.21 9.10
C GLU A 534 -28.45 17.62 9.98
N GLY A 535 -28.07 17.02 11.10
CA GLY A 535 -29.00 16.70 12.18
C GLY A 535 -28.90 17.71 13.33
N ASN A 536 -30.06 18.10 13.89
CA ASN A 536 -30.14 19.17 14.88
C ASN A 536 -29.64 18.73 16.27
N GLY A 537 -28.45 19.19 16.65
CA GLY A 537 -27.94 19.17 18.03
C GLY A 537 -28.32 20.42 18.85
N GLY A 538 -28.75 21.50 18.20
CA GLY A 538 -29.08 22.78 18.84
C GLY A 538 -27.91 23.77 18.93
N GLY A 539 -26.80 23.51 18.23
CA GLY A 539 -25.68 24.45 18.04
C GLY A 539 -25.76 25.27 16.73
N ASN A 540 -24.65 25.89 16.32
CA ASN A 540 -24.61 26.72 15.10
C ASN A 540 -24.40 25.84 13.86
N GLU A 541 -25.36 25.87 12.93
CA GLU A 541 -25.35 25.09 11.70
C GLU A 541 -24.92 25.98 10.53
N GLN A 542 -23.87 25.59 9.81
CA GLN A 542 -23.36 26.30 8.64
C GLN A 542 -23.28 25.37 7.43
N VAL A 543 -24.34 25.38 6.62
CA VAL A 543 -24.33 24.78 5.29
C VAL A 543 -23.96 25.85 4.29
N GLY A 544 -22.77 25.73 3.73
CA GLY A 544 -22.26 26.57 2.66
C GLY A 544 -22.71 26.07 1.28
N THR A 545 -21.81 26.09 0.31
CA THR A 545 -22.05 25.64 -1.05
C THR A 545 -22.14 24.12 -1.12
N ILE A 546 -23.28 23.61 -1.60
CA ILE A 546 -23.46 22.19 -1.90
C ILE A 546 -23.68 22.02 -3.40
N HIS A 547 -22.86 21.18 -4.02
CA HIS A 547 -22.97 20.81 -5.43
C HIS A 547 -23.85 19.56 -5.57
N ASP A 548 -25.11 19.75 -5.95
CA ASP A 548 -26.04 18.67 -6.30
C ASP A 548 -25.80 18.22 -7.74
N MET A 549 -24.77 17.40 -7.95
CA MET A 549 -24.39 16.86 -9.25
C MET A 549 -23.84 15.44 -9.11
N ASP A 550 -24.15 14.57 -10.09
CA ASP A 550 -23.61 13.22 -10.13
C ASP A 550 -22.08 13.28 -10.30
N PRO A 551 -21.28 12.91 -9.29
CA PRO A 551 -19.84 13.06 -9.36
C PRO A 551 -19.22 12.16 -10.43
N THR A 552 -19.83 11.02 -10.74
CA THR A 552 -19.34 10.08 -11.76
C THR A 552 -19.46 10.64 -13.18
N GLN A 553 -20.38 11.59 -13.39
CA GLN A 553 -20.56 12.30 -14.66
C GLN A 553 -19.80 13.64 -14.70
N ASN A 554 -19.23 14.07 -13.57
CA ASN A 554 -18.67 15.41 -13.39
C ASN A 554 -17.20 15.43 -12.96
N GLY A 555 -16.49 14.30 -13.09
CA GLY A 555 -15.04 14.25 -12.91
C GLY A 555 -14.52 13.14 -12.01
N TRP A 556 -15.36 12.43 -11.26
CA TRP A 556 -14.89 11.34 -10.39
C TRP A 556 -15.04 9.98 -11.09
N ARG A 557 -14.16 9.72 -12.06
CA ARG A 557 -14.13 8.47 -12.83
C ARG A 557 -13.39 7.34 -12.11
N TYR A 558 -12.39 7.70 -11.32
CA TYR A 558 -11.48 6.78 -10.66
C TYR A 558 -11.39 7.12 -9.18
N LEU A 559 -11.31 6.11 -8.31
CA LEU A 559 -11.17 6.34 -6.87
C LEU A 559 -10.00 7.27 -6.51
N PRO A 560 -8.80 7.13 -7.12
CA PRO A 560 -7.62 7.89 -6.68
C PRO A 560 -7.61 9.38 -7.01
N ARG A 561 -8.53 9.90 -7.84
CA ARG A 561 -8.43 11.28 -8.34
C ARG A 561 -9.73 11.89 -8.87
N ILE A 562 -9.66 13.18 -9.15
CA ILE A 562 -10.64 13.93 -9.94
C ILE A 562 -10.01 14.30 -11.28
N GLU A 563 -10.74 14.07 -12.37
CA GLU A 563 -10.27 14.31 -13.73
C GLU A 563 -10.04 15.81 -13.99
N SER A 564 -8.95 16.13 -14.70
CA SER A 564 -8.51 17.52 -14.88
C SER A 564 -9.45 18.29 -15.81
N GLY A 565 -9.79 19.52 -15.43
CA GLY A 565 -10.71 20.37 -16.19
C GLY A 565 -12.18 19.95 -16.12
N SER A 566 -12.51 18.94 -15.31
CA SER A 566 -13.89 18.55 -15.02
C SER A 566 -14.61 19.59 -14.14
N THR A 567 -15.93 19.43 -13.99
CA THR A 567 -16.72 20.29 -13.09
C THR A 567 -16.20 20.20 -11.65
N LEU A 568 -15.91 18.98 -11.16
CA LEU A 568 -15.40 18.76 -9.80
C LEU A 568 -13.99 19.32 -9.58
N ASP A 569 -13.15 19.39 -10.61
CA ASP A 569 -11.80 19.98 -10.52
C ASP A 569 -11.84 21.50 -10.25
N GLN A 570 -12.95 22.16 -10.56
CA GLN A 570 -13.11 23.61 -10.46
C GLN A 570 -14.27 24.05 -9.55
N ALA A 571 -14.97 23.11 -8.92
CA ALA A 571 -16.20 23.36 -8.18
C ALA A 571 -15.96 24.09 -6.85
N GLY A 572 -14.85 23.84 -6.18
CA GLY A 572 -14.53 24.42 -4.88
C GLY A 572 -14.13 25.88 -4.97
N ASN A 573 -14.16 26.59 -3.84
CA ASN A 573 -13.84 28.01 -3.78
C ASN A 573 -12.50 28.33 -4.44
N SER A 574 -12.47 29.46 -5.16
CA SER A 574 -11.34 29.91 -5.98
C SER A 574 -10.91 28.92 -7.09
N GLY A 575 -11.81 28.03 -7.53
CA GLY A 575 -11.52 27.04 -8.57
C GLY A 575 -10.69 25.86 -8.07
N SER A 576 -10.84 25.50 -6.79
CA SER A 576 -10.18 24.34 -6.22
C SER A 576 -10.97 23.05 -6.46
N ARG A 577 -10.29 21.92 -6.36
CA ARG A 577 -10.89 20.58 -6.52
C ARG A 577 -11.82 20.24 -5.36
N VAL A 578 -12.91 19.55 -5.67
CA VAL A 578 -13.78 18.85 -4.71
C VAL A 578 -13.55 17.34 -4.84
N GLY A 579 -13.10 16.72 -3.74
CA GLY A 579 -12.74 15.30 -3.67
C GLY A 579 -11.23 15.05 -3.54
N ALA A 580 -10.88 13.79 -3.28
CA ALA A 580 -9.51 13.36 -2.98
C ALA A 580 -8.59 13.34 -4.21
N ALA A 581 -7.30 13.56 -3.96
CA ALA A 581 -6.23 13.20 -4.89
C ALA A 581 -5.11 12.44 -4.17
N ILE A 582 -4.89 11.19 -4.60
CA ILE A 582 -3.91 10.27 -4.01
C ILE A 582 -3.00 9.63 -5.09
N GLU A 583 -2.73 10.37 -6.16
CA GLU A 583 -1.90 9.92 -7.28
C GLU A 583 -0.40 9.88 -6.97
N THR A 584 0.04 10.57 -5.89
CA THR A 584 1.43 10.67 -5.45
C THR A 584 1.59 10.47 -3.95
N PHE A 585 2.80 10.14 -3.50
CA PHE A 585 3.10 9.92 -2.09
C PHE A 585 3.26 11.22 -1.29
N LEU A 586 2.74 11.22 -0.06
CA LEU A 586 3.04 12.20 0.97
C LEU A 586 4.12 11.62 1.90
N GLY A 587 5.14 12.40 2.22
CA GLY A 587 6.25 12.01 3.07
C GLY A 587 7.29 11.16 2.33
N LYS A 588 8.55 11.59 2.39
CA LYS A 588 9.70 10.88 1.78
C LYS A 588 9.94 9.52 2.44
N SER A 589 10.20 8.49 1.65
CA SER A 589 10.52 7.13 2.12
C SER A 589 11.62 7.12 3.18
N GLY A 590 11.46 6.34 4.26
CA GLY A 590 12.41 6.22 5.37
C GLY A 590 12.40 7.37 6.39
N SER A 591 11.68 8.48 6.16
CA SER A 591 11.60 9.61 7.10
C SER A 591 10.71 9.31 8.31
N LEU A 592 11.15 9.67 9.51
CA LEU A 592 10.40 9.60 10.77
C LEU A 592 9.50 10.82 10.95
N TYR A 593 8.55 10.77 11.91
CA TYR A 593 7.60 11.86 12.18
C TYR A 593 8.26 13.23 12.42
N THR A 594 9.41 13.23 13.09
CA THR A 594 10.15 14.45 13.42
C THR A 594 10.98 15.00 12.27
N ASP A 595 11.10 14.26 11.17
CA ASP A 595 11.79 14.72 9.97
C ASP A 595 10.88 15.68 9.18
N PRO A 596 11.37 16.86 8.74
CA PRO A 596 10.57 17.79 7.95
C PRO A 596 9.97 17.16 6.68
N SER A 597 10.72 16.27 6.03
CA SER A 597 10.31 15.59 4.80
C SER A 597 9.19 14.56 5.00
N SER A 598 8.74 14.31 6.24
CA SER A 598 7.66 13.35 6.53
C SER A 598 6.26 13.84 6.19
N GLN A 599 6.11 15.14 5.96
CA GLN A 599 4.84 15.79 5.59
C GLN A 599 4.93 16.50 4.23
N GLU A 600 6.01 16.28 3.47
CA GLU A 600 6.22 16.93 2.18
C GLU A 600 5.65 16.09 1.02
N GLU A 601 5.10 16.76 0.02
CA GLU A 601 4.78 16.12 -1.26
C GLU A 601 6.05 15.58 -1.90
N THR A 602 6.05 14.29 -2.28
CA THR A 602 7.21 13.67 -2.92
C THR A 602 7.23 13.85 -4.43
N HIS A 603 6.08 14.15 -5.04
CA HIS A 603 5.84 14.09 -6.49
C HIS A 603 6.16 12.72 -7.12
N ARG A 604 6.34 11.68 -6.30
CA ARG A 604 6.53 10.30 -6.76
C ARG A 604 5.16 9.67 -7.01
N PRO A 605 4.94 9.06 -8.18
CA PRO A 605 3.75 8.27 -8.44
C PRO A 605 3.49 7.25 -7.34
N ALA A 606 2.25 7.19 -6.85
CA ALA A 606 1.78 6.14 -5.95
C ALA A 606 1.37 4.86 -6.71
N TRP A 607 1.26 4.96 -8.04
CA TRP A 607 0.72 3.92 -8.92
C TRP A 607 1.70 3.60 -10.07
N PRO A 608 2.00 2.32 -10.35
CA PRO A 608 1.57 1.15 -9.59
C PRO A 608 2.05 1.15 -8.13
N VAL A 609 1.27 0.50 -7.26
CA VAL A 609 1.62 0.38 -5.83
C VAL A 609 2.95 -0.38 -5.71
N PRO A 610 3.97 0.20 -5.06
CA PRO A 610 5.26 -0.46 -4.88
C PRO A 610 5.11 -1.81 -4.17
N ALA A 611 5.82 -2.82 -4.65
CA ALA A 611 5.84 -4.18 -4.10
C ALA A 611 4.47 -4.91 -4.02
N GLN A 612 3.44 -4.48 -4.77
CA GLN A 612 2.10 -5.07 -4.73
C GLN A 612 2.05 -6.60 -4.96
N GLU A 613 2.98 -7.14 -5.76
CA GLU A 613 3.07 -8.58 -6.04
C GLU A 613 3.43 -9.37 -4.79
N LEU A 614 4.30 -8.82 -3.92
CA LEU A 614 4.64 -9.45 -2.66
C LEU A 614 3.40 -9.56 -1.79
N PHE A 615 2.60 -8.50 -1.68
CA PHE A 615 1.38 -8.50 -0.87
C PHE A 615 0.36 -9.51 -1.39
N SER A 616 0.14 -9.51 -2.72
CA SER A 616 -0.81 -10.40 -3.38
C SER A 616 -0.42 -11.87 -3.22
N ASN A 617 0.86 -12.22 -3.23
CA ASN A 617 1.31 -13.61 -3.05
C ASN A 617 0.85 -14.19 -1.69
N TYR A 618 1.02 -13.43 -0.61
CA TYR A 618 0.63 -13.88 0.73
C TYR A 618 -0.87 -13.83 0.95
N MET A 619 -1.49 -12.72 0.58
CA MET A 619 -2.93 -12.54 0.77
C MET A 619 -3.71 -13.51 -0.15
N GLY A 620 -3.28 -13.73 -1.38
CA GLY A 620 -3.86 -14.71 -2.30
C GLY A 620 -3.76 -16.15 -1.81
N ALA A 621 -2.64 -16.51 -1.17
CA ALA A 621 -2.41 -17.86 -0.64
C ALA A 621 -3.16 -18.16 0.67
N TYR A 622 -3.71 -17.15 1.34
CA TYR A 622 -4.42 -17.34 2.61
C TYR A 622 -5.66 -18.22 2.45
N SER A 623 -5.89 -19.12 3.39
CA SER A 623 -7.13 -19.90 3.47
C SER A 623 -7.48 -20.17 4.92
N TYR A 624 -8.76 -20.01 5.25
CA TYR A 624 -9.27 -20.26 6.58
C TYR A 624 -10.57 -21.05 6.51
N THR A 625 -10.62 -22.20 7.20
CA THR A 625 -11.84 -22.98 7.37
C THR A 625 -12.31 -22.89 8.81
N GLY A 626 -13.50 -22.33 9.04
CA GLY A 626 -14.07 -22.24 10.37
C GLY A 626 -15.49 -21.69 10.41
N PRO A 627 -16.03 -21.40 11.60
CA PRO A 627 -17.40 -20.95 11.76
C PRO A 627 -17.63 -19.59 11.10
N THR A 628 -18.84 -19.41 10.57
CA THR A 628 -19.39 -18.14 10.11
C THR A 628 -20.54 -17.69 10.99
N ARG A 629 -20.91 -16.42 10.89
CA ARG A 629 -22.03 -15.81 11.63
C ARG A 629 -23.36 -16.53 11.41
N THR A 630 -23.62 -17.01 10.19
CA THR A 630 -24.96 -17.42 9.75
C THR A 630 -25.03 -18.81 9.09
N GLN A 631 -23.91 -19.39 8.65
CA GLN A 631 -23.93 -20.55 7.73
C GLN A 631 -23.07 -21.73 8.19
N GLY A 632 -22.80 -21.88 9.50
CA GLY A 632 -22.03 -23.01 10.02
C GLY A 632 -20.54 -22.91 9.69
N ILE A 633 -19.89 -24.00 9.27
CA ILE A 633 -18.46 -24.00 8.91
C ILE A 633 -18.30 -23.75 7.41
N GLN A 634 -17.48 -22.78 7.03
CA GLN A 634 -17.13 -22.46 5.64
C GLN A 634 -15.65 -22.23 5.46
N THR A 635 -15.21 -22.06 4.21
CA THR A 635 -13.83 -21.75 3.86
C THR A 635 -13.75 -20.39 3.19
N LEU A 636 -12.99 -19.49 3.80
CA LEU A 636 -12.54 -18.23 3.22
C LEU A 636 -11.34 -18.51 2.31
N SER A 637 -11.40 -18.06 1.07
CA SER A 637 -10.29 -18.08 0.13
C SER A 637 -9.67 -16.68 0.03
N GLY A 638 -8.34 -16.61 0.14
CA GLY A 638 -7.57 -15.39 -0.04
C GLY A 638 -7.42 -14.96 -1.50
N SER A 639 -7.59 -15.89 -2.45
CA SER A 639 -7.58 -15.63 -3.90
C SER A 639 -8.89 -14.96 -4.35
N ARG A 640 -9.17 -13.77 -3.83
CA ARG A 640 -10.37 -12.96 -4.10
C ARG A 640 -10.01 -11.47 -4.19
N GLY A 641 -10.95 -10.68 -4.70
CA GLY A 641 -10.80 -9.23 -4.84
C GLY A 641 -9.55 -8.89 -5.64
N TYR A 642 -8.66 -8.05 -5.10
CA TYR A 642 -7.43 -7.65 -5.77
C TYR A 642 -6.40 -8.77 -5.92
N CYS A 643 -6.53 -9.85 -5.14
CA CYS A 643 -5.66 -11.03 -5.20
C CYS A 643 -6.14 -12.09 -6.22
N ALA A 644 -7.14 -11.77 -7.04
CA ALA A 644 -7.55 -12.66 -8.13
C ALA A 644 -6.47 -12.75 -9.22
N GLU A 645 -6.31 -13.92 -9.86
CA GLU A 645 -5.21 -14.21 -10.80
C GLU A 645 -5.14 -13.29 -12.04
N ASP A 646 -6.25 -12.63 -12.39
CA ASP A 646 -6.40 -11.82 -13.60
C ASP A 646 -6.25 -10.31 -13.35
N THR A 647 -5.94 -9.87 -12.13
CA THR A 647 -5.77 -8.46 -11.75
C THR A 647 -4.54 -8.26 -10.85
N ASP A 648 -4.22 -6.99 -10.57
CA ASP A 648 -3.32 -6.59 -9.49
C ASP A 648 -3.98 -5.50 -8.63
N LEU A 649 -3.34 -5.08 -7.53
CA LEU A 649 -3.88 -4.07 -6.61
C LEU A 649 -4.14 -2.73 -7.30
N THR A 650 -3.23 -2.32 -8.16
CA THR A 650 -3.30 -1.04 -8.89
C THR A 650 -4.52 -1.01 -9.82
N HIS A 651 -4.62 -1.98 -10.73
CA HIS A 651 -5.72 -2.06 -11.69
C HIS A 651 -7.05 -2.36 -10.99
N TYR A 652 -7.04 -3.15 -9.91
CA TYR A 652 -8.25 -3.38 -9.12
C TYR A 652 -8.83 -2.08 -8.58
N ILE A 653 -7.99 -1.19 -8.04
CA ILE A 653 -8.43 0.10 -7.49
C ILE A 653 -8.84 1.08 -8.60
N TRP A 654 -8.03 1.22 -9.64
CA TRP A 654 -8.32 2.16 -10.72
C TRP A 654 -9.55 1.74 -11.52
N GLU A 655 -9.78 0.45 -11.74
CA GLU A 655 -10.94 -0.03 -12.51
C GLU A 655 -12.18 -0.31 -11.66
N TYR A 656 -12.13 -0.06 -10.35
CA TYR A 656 -13.19 -0.44 -9.41
C TYR A 656 -14.55 0.19 -9.79
N MET A 657 -14.54 1.42 -10.30
CA MET A 657 -15.75 2.15 -10.71
C MET A 657 -16.23 1.78 -12.13
N GLY A 658 -15.57 0.82 -12.78
CA GLY A 658 -15.95 0.27 -14.08
C GLY A 658 -15.25 0.91 -15.29
N ASP A 659 -14.53 2.02 -15.11
CA ASP A 659 -13.73 2.61 -16.19
C ASP A 659 -12.42 1.83 -16.39
N LEU A 660 -11.89 1.88 -17.63
CA LEU A 660 -10.57 1.32 -17.95
C LEU A 660 -9.49 2.16 -17.27
N ALA A 661 -8.50 1.52 -16.64
CA ALA A 661 -7.38 2.23 -16.05
C ALA A 661 -6.52 2.92 -17.13
N PRO A 662 -5.97 4.12 -16.87
CA PRO A 662 -4.96 4.69 -17.77
C PRO A 662 -3.72 3.79 -17.88
N PRO A 663 -2.96 3.84 -18.99
CA PRO A 663 -1.69 3.14 -19.11
C PRO A 663 -0.73 3.55 -17.98
N MET A 664 -0.16 2.58 -17.28
CA MET A 664 0.79 2.84 -16.20
C MET A 664 1.74 1.65 -15.94
N PRO A 665 2.97 1.91 -15.46
CA PRO A 665 3.60 3.22 -15.42
C PRO A 665 3.94 3.67 -16.86
N VAL A 666 3.99 4.98 -17.09
CA VAL A 666 4.48 5.54 -18.37
C VAL A 666 5.83 6.19 -18.12
N SER A 667 6.82 5.85 -18.92
CA SER A 667 8.15 6.44 -18.86
C SER A 667 8.60 6.90 -20.24
N GLY A 668 9.68 7.68 -20.27
CA GLY A 668 10.33 7.99 -21.52
C GLY A 668 11.82 8.24 -21.38
N HIS A 669 12.52 8.13 -22.50
CA HIS A 669 13.96 8.31 -22.56
C HIS A 669 14.37 8.91 -23.91
N VAL A 670 15.46 9.68 -23.90
CA VAL A 670 16.05 10.25 -25.11
C VAL A 670 17.43 9.65 -25.31
N GLU A 671 17.62 8.97 -26.44
CA GLU A 671 18.91 8.40 -26.82
C GLU A 671 19.16 8.62 -28.32
N ASN A 672 20.34 9.13 -28.68
CA ASN A 672 20.77 9.32 -30.07
C ASN A 672 19.76 10.11 -30.94
N GLY A 673 19.11 11.12 -30.37
CA GLY A 673 18.12 11.94 -31.07
C GLY A 673 16.75 11.28 -31.23
N VAL A 674 16.49 10.18 -30.53
CA VAL A 674 15.21 9.45 -30.54
C VAL A 674 14.56 9.59 -29.17
N MET A 675 13.34 10.11 -29.15
CA MET A 675 12.50 10.11 -27.95
C MET A 675 11.69 8.81 -27.94
N THR A 676 11.80 8.02 -26.88
CA THR A 676 11.05 6.78 -26.70
C THR A 676 10.12 6.91 -25.51
N LEU A 677 8.86 6.48 -25.67
CA LEU A 677 7.88 6.32 -24.61
C LEU A 677 7.58 4.83 -24.45
N LEU A 678 7.46 4.39 -23.20
CA LEU A 678 7.14 3.00 -22.84
C LEU A 678 6.05 2.99 -21.76
N TRP A 679 5.20 1.97 -21.78
CA TRP A 679 4.23 1.69 -20.74
C TRP A 679 4.04 0.19 -20.55
N ASP A 680 3.45 -0.22 -19.42
CA ASP A 680 3.22 -1.64 -19.16
C ASP A 680 1.88 -2.11 -19.75
N PRO A 681 1.77 -3.40 -20.09
CA PRO A 681 0.55 -3.99 -20.63
C PRO A 681 -0.56 -4.17 -19.59
N GLY A 682 -0.24 -4.16 -18.29
CA GLY A 682 -1.20 -4.47 -17.21
C GLY A 682 -1.59 -5.96 -17.13
N PRO A 683 -2.42 -6.33 -16.15
CA PRO A 683 -2.87 -7.71 -15.92
C PRO A 683 -3.90 -8.15 -16.95
N ALA A 684 -4.23 -9.45 -16.97
CA ALA A 684 -5.09 -10.04 -18.02
C ALA A 684 -6.45 -9.34 -18.17
N ARG A 685 -7.15 -9.10 -17.05
CA ARG A 685 -8.47 -8.44 -17.06
C ARG A 685 -8.42 -7.04 -17.68
N HIS A 686 -7.36 -6.28 -17.42
CA HIS A 686 -7.16 -4.97 -18.02
C HIS A 686 -6.93 -5.09 -19.53
N ARG A 687 -5.98 -5.95 -19.94
CA ARG A 687 -5.61 -6.15 -21.35
C ARG A 687 -6.78 -6.55 -22.23
N ASP A 688 -7.64 -7.44 -21.71
CA ASP A 688 -8.81 -7.93 -22.44
C ASP A 688 -9.83 -6.82 -22.75
N ARG A 689 -9.76 -5.68 -22.05
CA ARG A 689 -10.64 -4.52 -22.25
C ARG A 689 -10.01 -3.43 -23.13
N VAL A 690 -8.69 -3.45 -23.36
CA VAL A 690 -7.98 -2.44 -24.16
C VAL A 690 -8.15 -2.73 -25.64
N GLN A 691 -8.69 -1.76 -26.39
CA GLN A 691 -8.80 -1.84 -27.84
C GLN A 691 -7.56 -1.28 -28.55
N ASN A 692 -7.06 -0.12 -28.10
CA ASN A 692 -5.89 0.57 -28.64
C ASN A 692 -5.35 1.57 -27.63
N PHE A 693 -4.10 2.01 -27.85
CA PHE A 693 -3.49 3.13 -27.14
C PHE A 693 -3.41 4.36 -28.03
N ARG A 694 -3.46 5.55 -27.43
CA ARG A 694 -3.23 6.82 -28.12
C ARG A 694 -2.09 7.59 -27.46
N VAL A 695 -1.25 8.18 -28.31
CA VAL A 695 -0.09 8.99 -27.87
C VAL A 695 -0.30 10.42 -28.31
N TYR A 696 -0.19 11.35 -27.36
CA TYR A 696 -0.36 12.78 -27.58
C TYR A 696 0.91 13.56 -27.29
N LEU A 697 1.12 14.64 -28.05
CA LEU A 697 2.02 15.74 -27.69
C LEU A 697 1.20 16.85 -27.05
N VAL A 698 1.62 17.33 -25.87
CA VAL A 698 0.84 18.26 -25.02
C VAL A 698 1.64 19.50 -24.58
N ASN A 699 2.56 19.97 -25.42
CA ASN A 699 3.25 21.26 -25.19
C ASN A 699 2.28 22.45 -25.21
N GLU A 700 1.23 22.34 -26.01
CA GLU A 700 0.13 23.30 -26.14
C GLU A 700 -1.20 22.52 -26.04
N ALA A 701 -2.16 22.78 -26.95
CA ALA A 701 -3.33 21.93 -27.09
C ALA A 701 -2.91 20.49 -27.46
N PRO A 702 -3.52 19.45 -26.86
CA PRO A 702 -3.17 18.07 -27.16
C PRO A 702 -3.27 17.73 -28.65
N GLN A 703 -2.17 17.23 -29.21
CA GLN A 703 -2.09 16.76 -30.60
C GLN A 703 -1.89 15.25 -30.60
N LEU A 704 -2.84 14.51 -31.20
CA LEU A 704 -2.69 13.07 -31.42
C LEU A 704 -1.55 12.79 -32.40
N LEU A 705 -0.54 12.04 -31.97
CA LEU A 705 0.57 11.60 -32.79
C LEU A 705 0.34 10.22 -33.40
N ALA A 706 -0.22 9.29 -32.61
CA ALA A 706 -0.41 7.91 -33.03
C ALA A 706 -1.59 7.22 -32.32
N THR A 707 -2.17 6.25 -33.02
CA THR A 707 -3.06 5.22 -32.46
C THR A 707 -2.39 3.87 -32.68
N LEU A 708 -2.15 3.13 -31.61
CA LEU A 708 -1.36 1.91 -31.56
C LEU A 708 -2.24 0.73 -31.16
N SER A 709 -1.97 -0.47 -31.66
CA SER A 709 -2.74 -1.67 -31.27
C SER A 709 -2.55 -2.01 -29.79
N ALA A 710 -3.49 -2.77 -29.22
CA ALA A 710 -3.49 -3.15 -27.80
C ALA A 710 -2.27 -3.99 -27.37
N ASP A 711 -1.50 -4.53 -28.31
CA ASP A 711 -0.27 -5.29 -28.10
C ASP A 711 1.01 -4.46 -28.30
N THR A 712 0.89 -3.15 -28.51
CA THR A 712 2.03 -2.23 -28.66
C THR A 712 2.22 -1.39 -27.40
N PHE A 713 3.40 -1.48 -26.80
CA PHE A 713 3.72 -0.84 -25.50
C PHE A 713 4.89 0.15 -25.58
N ARG A 714 5.28 0.50 -26.81
CA ARG A 714 6.41 1.36 -27.12
C ARG A 714 6.05 2.32 -28.25
N PHE A 715 6.48 3.56 -28.12
CA PHE A 715 6.39 4.57 -29.18
C PHE A 715 7.71 5.30 -29.33
N GLU A 716 8.17 5.48 -30.57
CA GLU A 716 9.40 6.23 -30.88
C GLU A 716 9.09 7.42 -31.78
N LEU A 717 9.70 8.56 -31.44
CA LEU A 717 9.66 9.78 -32.23
C LEU A 717 11.08 10.18 -32.64
N ARG A 718 11.25 10.44 -33.94
CA ARG A 718 12.54 10.76 -34.59
C ARG A 718 12.43 12.07 -35.34
N ASP A 719 13.58 12.66 -35.64
CA ASP A 719 13.71 13.84 -36.51
C ASP A 719 12.98 15.10 -36.00
N TYR A 720 12.87 15.26 -34.67
CA TYR A 720 12.34 16.46 -34.05
C TYR A 720 13.46 17.49 -33.78
N PRO A 721 13.16 18.80 -33.82
CA PRO A 721 14.11 19.83 -33.38
C PRO A 721 14.50 19.66 -31.91
N ALA A 722 15.67 20.17 -31.53
CA ALA A 722 16.04 20.25 -30.11
C ALA A 722 15.01 21.06 -29.33
N GLY A 723 14.61 20.58 -28.15
CA GLY A 723 13.53 21.19 -27.37
C GLY A 723 12.98 20.27 -26.28
N SER A 724 12.10 20.85 -25.45
CA SER A 724 11.39 20.12 -24.40
C SER A 724 10.00 19.71 -24.89
N TYR A 725 9.67 18.44 -24.77
CA TYR A 725 8.44 17.85 -25.29
C TYR A 725 7.69 17.12 -24.19
N ARG A 726 6.37 17.35 -24.11
CA ARG A 726 5.48 16.76 -23.12
C ARG A 726 4.56 15.77 -23.79
N PHE A 727 4.54 14.54 -23.30
CA PHE A 727 3.77 13.45 -23.88
C PHE A 727 2.76 12.88 -22.89
N GLN A 728 1.67 12.35 -23.44
CA GLN A 728 0.64 11.63 -22.71
C GLN A 728 0.29 10.35 -23.47
N VAL A 729 0.02 9.28 -22.72
CA VAL A 729 -0.47 8.01 -23.25
C VAL A 729 -1.81 7.70 -22.59
N THR A 730 -2.80 7.35 -23.40
CA THR A 730 -4.14 6.97 -22.95
C THR A 730 -4.51 5.61 -23.55
N ALA A 731 -5.48 4.94 -22.92
CA ALA A 731 -6.06 3.71 -23.43
C ALA A 731 -7.49 3.98 -23.93
N VAL A 732 -7.93 3.19 -24.90
CA VAL A 732 -9.31 3.21 -25.41
C VAL A 732 -9.91 1.84 -25.17
N ASP A 733 -11.08 1.79 -24.54
CA ASP A 733 -11.79 0.54 -24.28
C ASP A 733 -12.53 0.02 -25.53
N GLU A 734 -13.08 -1.20 -25.46
CA GLU A 734 -13.88 -1.80 -26.55
C GLU A 734 -15.12 -0.98 -26.93
N GLY A 735 -15.65 -0.17 -26.01
CA GLY A 735 -16.76 0.75 -26.23
C GLY A 735 -16.36 2.07 -26.91
N GLY A 736 -15.06 2.29 -27.14
CA GLY A 736 -14.49 3.51 -27.72
C GLY A 736 -14.33 4.65 -26.71
N LYS A 737 -14.52 4.40 -25.40
CA LYS A 737 -14.28 5.38 -24.34
C LYS A 737 -12.78 5.46 -24.05
N GLU A 738 -12.25 6.67 -24.09
CA GLU A 738 -10.83 6.93 -23.83
C GLU A 738 -10.60 7.27 -22.35
N THR A 739 -9.51 6.76 -21.78
CA THR A 739 -9.02 7.17 -20.46
C THR A 739 -8.41 8.57 -20.55
N GLU A 740 -8.38 9.32 -19.45
CA GLU A 740 -7.41 10.41 -19.39
C GLU A 740 -6.00 9.83 -19.16
N ALA A 741 -4.97 10.65 -19.35
CA ALA A 741 -3.62 10.26 -19.01
C ALA A 741 -3.45 10.26 -17.49
N ILE A 742 -2.68 9.30 -16.95
CA ILE A 742 -2.31 9.31 -15.53
C ILE A 742 -1.24 10.37 -15.24
N TYR A 743 -0.20 10.43 -16.08
CA TYR A 743 0.92 11.36 -15.92
C TYR A 743 1.33 11.94 -17.27
N THR A 744 2.00 13.10 -17.22
CA THR A 744 2.64 13.71 -18.39
C THR A 744 4.15 13.47 -18.33
N VAL A 745 4.71 12.84 -19.35
CA VAL A 745 6.15 12.57 -19.45
C VAL A 745 6.81 13.74 -20.19
N THR A 746 7.84 14.34 -19.59
CA THR A 746 8.62 15.42 -20.24
C THR A 746 9.97 14.86 -20.70
N LEU A 747 10.31 15.07 -21.97
CA LEU A 747 11.56 14.63 -22.60
C LEU A 747 12.24 15.83 -23.26
N ASP A 748 13.55 15.96 -23.01
CA ASP A 748 14.38 17.02 -23.60
C ASP A 748 15.30 16.41 -24.66
N LEU A 749 15.20 16.92 -25.90
CA LEU A 749 15.96 16.47 -27.08
C LEU A 749 17.17 17.36 -27.39
#